data_AF-A0A3A8TUN5-F1
#
_entry.id   AF-A0A3A8TUN5-F1
#
_cell.length_a   1.000
_cell.length_b   1.000
_cell.length_c   1.000
_cell.angle_alpha   90.00
_cell.angle_beta   90.00
_cell.angle_gamma   90.00
#
_symmetry.space_group_name_H-M   'P 1'
#
loop_
_entity.id
_entity.type
_entity.pdbx_description
1 polymer ?
#
loop_
_entity_poly.entity_id
_entity_poly.type
_entity_poly.pdbx_seq_one_letter_code
_entity_poly.pdbx_strand_id
1 'polypeptide(L)'
;MSTSPSKTLSPTELAKLEHSFASDPSSDAYKPLAEAYLDLGRFMEAMVVCKKGVKAHPTAADPRILLARVYAAQNKDKKALEEVMGALQVQPEDKAALRMAGVLQIKSGEADTGRGNLLKAYQADPGDPETVTLLQQYKVEIPRPVAPTPVLAPVAAPPPAAAEAPAAATVPVTAPPAAAEAPAATSAGRINAPSQQAARTARPSDSTSRPTQRRPQVVVEEVEDDDDEPASRRKNPPKSNGSKMLSMVLLILIPLFAGGYGFYSAQAKKRGRELKKNLDVATEQLKHDSFASYKKACEAADLALEVDADSTAAHGYLAYAYAIRWGEHGGGDDARRQAEEHLAAAQKGKELSSHLIAAQALIKTYSGDGKGALASLETQVKELNDQNKASSLLYLTLGLIQMNAGDLERARDSLERAQALAPDDPRVYAGLGAVYRRLGQDNTAWKNYDFALRYEKDHPESLLGRSLLMLEQDAPNYAVASRDIKKLLEAEPPPSPRQLATAQLARSLLIARVALAMPTLKPDQQQLLTEATGVPAEPAKAKQEVTKAEETGFALDKQNPELNLIKGRRLLAEGNFDAAAEEIRKAVRADGSRAQFHVELAKALMGKPGGEKEASEALVTALKTMGDSPKLVVMLGNAYRRQNKLEDALAQYQRAVKDPKAKNPEARLAMGAIYRERSEWDKSKEQLEKASQEFFGQPDRVANALTELGRVYQGKGDAAKADETYQRALQADENYSPTYYFYAQLLSKDAKQSGKVKTLAAEYVRREPKGEYLADAQRLAGN
;
A
#
# COMPACT_ATOMS: atom_id res chain seq x y z
N MET A 1 16.92 12.60 26.39
CA MET A 1 17.26 11.54 25.43
C MET A 1 18.77 11.35 25.42
N SER A 2 19.29 10.67 26.45
CA SER A 2 20.66 10.18 26.42
C SER A 2 20.67 8.82 25.74
N THR A 3 21.05 8.78 24.47
CA THR A 3 21.15 7.52 23.72
C THR A 3 22.36 6.74 24.19
N SER A 4 22.15 5.80 25.12
CA SER A 4 22.94 4.56 25.08
C SER A 4 22.87 4.03 23.64
N PRO A 5 24.01 3.71 22.99
CA PRO A 5 23.99 3.32 21.59
C PRO A 5 23.18 2.02 21.45
N SER A 6 22.07 2.08 20.72
CA SER A 6 21.28 0.89 20.43
C SER A 6 22.18 -0.13 19.75
N LYS A 7 22.27 -1.31 20.36
CA LYS A 7 23.01 -2.43 19.82
C LYS A 7 22.13 -3.01 18.72
N THR A 8 22.32 -2.52 17.48
CA THR A 8 21.58 -2.98 16.30
C THR A 8 21.71 -4.49 16.19
N LEU A 9 20.64 -5.19 16.58
CA LEU A 9 20.62 -6.65 16.66
C LEU A 9 20.92 -7.24 15.28
N SER A 10 21.74 -8.29 15.26
CA SER A 10 21.98 -9.03 14.02
C SER A 10 20.67 -9.62 13.50
N PRO A 11 20.52 -9.84 12.18
CA PRO A 11 19.31 -10.46 11.63
C PRO A 11 18.98 -11.82 12.27
N THR A 12 19.99 -12.55 12.75
CA THR A 12 19.87 -13.82 13.48
C THR A 12 19.43 -13.66 14.93
N GLU A 13 19.69 -12.53 15.59
CA GLU A 13 19.13 -12.20 16.91
C GLU A 13 17.68 -11.67 16.77
N LEU A 14 17.41 -10.84 15.77
CA LEU A 14 16.06 -10.37 15.46
C LEU A 14 15.13 -11.53 15.12
N ALA A 15 15.54 -12.46 14.24
CA ALA A 15 14.76 -13.64 13.91
C ALA A 15 14.47 -14.56 15.12
N LYS A 16 15.37 -14.61 16.11
CA LYS A 16 15.14 -15.34 17.37
C LYS A 16 14.07 -14.65 18.24
N LEU A 17 14.09 -13.32 18.31
CA LEU A 17 13.04 -12.56 19.02
C LEU A 17 11.70 -12.66 18.29
N GLU A 18 11.68 -12.53 16.96
CA GLU A 18 10.50 -12.73 16.11
C GLU A 18 9.90 -14.13 16.33
N HIS A 19 10.72 -15.19 16.36
CA HIS A 19 10.27 -16.55 16.67
C HIS A 19 9.77 -16.68 18.12
N SER A 20 10.53 -16.21 19.11
CA SER A 20 10.16 -16.31 20.53
C SER A 20 8.80 -15.68 20.81
N PHE A 21 8.57 -14.49 20.26
CA PHE A 21 7.31 -13.76 20.38
C PHE A 21 6.17 -14.35 19.52
N ALA A 22 6.50 -15.07 18.45
CA ALA A 22 5.50 -15.83 17.68
C ALA A 22 5.05 -17.10 18.41
N SER A 23 5.97 -17.79 19.10
CA SER A 23 5.65 -18.96 19.93
C SER A 23 4.95 -18.61 21.25
N ASP A 24 5.33 -17.49 21.89
CA ASP A 24 4.67 -16.98 23.09
C ASP A 24 4.54 -15.44 23.03
N PRO A 25 3.38 -14.92 22.58
CA PRO A 25 3.07 -13.50 22.59
C PRO A 25 2.90 -12.86 23.99
N SER A 26 2.96 -13.66 25.06
CA SER A 26 2.96 -13.23 26.47
C SER A 26 4.33 -13.34 27.15
N SER A 27 5.38 -13.67 26.40
CA SER A 27 6.76 -13.59 26.88
C SER A 27 7.30 -12.15 26.81
N ASP A 28 8.17 -11.76 27.75
CA ASP A 28 8.86 -10.44 27.76
C ASP A 28 9.66 -10.13 26.47
N ALA A 29 9.83 -11.09 25.56
CA ALA A 29 10.42 -10.90 24.23
C ALA A 29 9.76 -9.77 23.42
N TYR A 30 8.51 -9.39 23.74
CA TYR A 30 7.85 -8.24 23.13
C TYR A 30 8.62 -6.92 23.34
N LYS A 31 9.34 -6.74 24.45
CA LYS A 31 10.07 -5.51 24.77
C LYS A 31 11.25 -5.29 23.81
N PRO A 32 12.30 -6.14 23.77
CA PRO A 32 13.43 -5.95 22.86
C PRO A 32 13.01 -6.07 21.39
N LEU A 33 11.97 -6.83 21.05
CA LEU A 33 11.47 -6.91 19.67
C LEU A 33 10.80 -5.60 19.22
N ALA A 34 9.98 -4.98 20.07
CA ALA A 34 9.38 -3.68 19.76
C ALA A 34 10.42 -2.57 19.65
N GLU A 35 11.46 -2.58 20.50
CA GLU A 35 12.56 -1.61 20.41
C GLU A 35 13.43 -1.83 19.17
N ALA A 36 13.77 -3.08 18.83
CA ALA A 36 14.47 -3.39 17.59
C ALA A 36 13.69 -2.93 16.34
N TYR A 37 12.37 -3.12 16.33
CA TYR A 37 11.52 -2.61 15.25
C TYR A 37 11.40 -1.08 15.24
N LEU A 38 11.38 -0.41 16.40
CA LEU A 38 11.44 1.05 16.49
C LEU A 38 12.73 1.60 15.85
N ASP A 39 13.89 1.06 16.25
CA ASP A 39 15.20 1.52 15.77
C ASP A 39 15.42 1.23 14.28
N LEU A 40 14.80 0.17 13.75
CA LEU A 40 14.77 -0.15 12.31
C LEU A 40 13.70 0.64 11.53
N GLY A 41 12.91 1.52 12.16
CA GLY A 41 11.80 2.25 11.52
C GLY A 41 10.61 1.38 11.10
N ARG A 42 10.56 0.12 11.55
CA ARG A 42 9.49 -0.87 11.30
C ARG A 42 8.28 -0.61 12.21
N PHE A 43 7.73 0.61 12.13
CA PHE A 43 6.70 1.13 13.04
C PHE A 43 5.40 0.30 13.07
N MET A 44 5.05 -0.36 11.96
CA MET A 44 3.85 -1.19 11.89
C MET A 44 4.02 -2.48 12.69
N GLU A 45 5.16 -3.14 12.54
CA GLU A 45 5.48 -4.36 13.30
C GLU A 45 5.72 -4.04 14.78
N ALA A 46 6.40 -2.93 15.10
CA ALA A 46 6.51 -2.42 16.47
C ALA A 46 5.12 -2.21 17.11
N MET A 47 4.20 -1.55 16.40
CA MET A 47 2.82 -1.36 16.88
C MET A 47 2.08 -2.69 17.10
N VAL A 48 2.27 -3.69 16.24
CA VAL A 48 1.63 -5.02 16.38
C VAL A 48 2.19 -5.78 17.58
N VAL A 49 3.51 -5.72 17.82
CA VAL A 49 4.17 -6.32 18.98
C VAL A 49 3.67 -5.64 20.27
N CYS A 50 3.70 -4.30 20.35
CA CYS A 50 3.23 -3.58 21.52
C CYS A 50 1.75 -3.84 21.81
N LYS A 51 0.85 -3.82 20.82
CA LYS A 51 -0.59 -4.07 21.03
C LYS A 51 -0.90 -5.48 21.52
N LYS A 52 -0.14 -6.48 21.07
CA LYS A 52 -0.19 -7.83 21.63
C LYS A 52 0.33 -7.84 23.08
N GLY A 53 1.44 -7.15 23.36
CA GLY A 53 1.96 -6.96 24.72
C GLY A 53 0.98 -6.30 25.68
N VAL A 54 0.25 -5.25 25.25
CA VAL A 54 -0.83 -4.60 26.05
C VAL A 54 -1.95 -5.60 26.37
N LYS A 55 -2.28 -6.50 25.43
CA LYS A 55 -3.30 -7.54 25.64
C LYS A 55 -2.82 -8.67 26.58
N ALA A 56 -1.53 -9.02 26.53
CA ALA A 56 -0.93 -10.06 27.37
C ALA A 56 -0.64 -9.56 28.81
N HIS A 57 -0.24 -8.29 28.95
CA HIS A 57 0.16 -7.68 30.22
C HIS A 57 -0.69 -6.42 30.51
N PRO A 58 -2.02 -6.57 30.73
CA PRO A 58 -2.92 -5.42 30.93
C PRO A 58 -2.60 -4.60 32.19
N THR A 59 -1.84 -5.17 33.13
CA THR A 59 -1.38 -4.57 34.39
C THR A 59 0.07 -4.03 34.33
N ALA A 60 0.72 -4.04 33.16
CA ALA A 60 2.03 -3.45 32.95
C ALA A 60 1.96 -2.10 32.24
N ALA A 61 2.79 -1.15 32.65
CA ALA A 61 2.94 0.14 31.95
C ALA A 61 3.80 0.00 30.67
N ASP A 62 4.87 -0.80 30.71
CA ASP A 62 5.84 -0.99 29.62
C ASP A 62 5.24 -1.16 28.21
N PRO A 63 4.24 -2.02 27.95
CA PRO A 63 3.74 -2.22 26.59
C PRO A 63 2.99 -0.99 26.06
N ARG A 64 2.34 -0.22 26.93
CA ARG A 64 1.68 1.04 26.59
C ARG A 64 2.68 2.18 26.39
N ILE A 65 3.73 2.24 27.22
CA ILE A 65 4.84 3.19 27.05
C ILE A 65 5.56 2.94 25.71
N LEU A 66 5.82 1.69 25.36
CA LEU A 66 6.40 1.32 24.06
C LEU A 66 5.44 1.65 22.90
N LEU A 67 4.14 1.39 23.04
CA LEU A 67 3.14 1.77 22.03
C LEU A 67 3.05 3.30 21.84
N ALA A 68 3.13 4.06 22.92
CA ALA A 68 3.19 5.51 22.87
C ALA A 68 4.47 6.03 22.19
N ARG A 69 5.64 5.43 22.46
CA ARG A 69 6.90 5.71 21.73
C ARG A 69 6.71 5.45 20.22
N VAL A 70 6.04 4.37 19.83
CA VAL A 70 5.72 4.07 18.42
C VAL A 70 4.81 5.12 17.79
N TYR A 71 3.82 5.67 18.50
CA TYR A 71 3.00 6.77 17.99
C TYR A 71 3.75 8.12 17.95
N ALA A 72 4.54 8.45 18.97
CA ALA A 72 5.32 9.69 19.03
C ALA A 72 6.40 9.75 17.93
N ALA A 73 7.05 8.62 17.62
CA ALA A 73 7.99 8.53 16.50
C ALA A 73 7.33 8.75 15.12
N GLN A 74 6.01 8.59 15.03
CA GLN A 74 5.19 8.89 13.84
C GLN A 74 4.57 10.30 13.88
N ASN A 75 4.94 11.15 14.84
CA ASN A 75 4.32 12.46 15.14
C ASN A 75 2.82 12.38 15.48
N LYS A 76 2.34 11.23 15.94
CA LYS A 76 0.92 10.98 16.29
C LYS A 76 0.67 11.31 17.76
N ASP A 77 1.13 12.49 18.19
CA ASP A 77 1.30 12.87 19.60
C ASP A 77 0.01 12.76 20.44
N LYS A 78 -1.18 13.01 19.85
CA LYS A 78 -2.47 12.77 20.52
C LYS A 78 -2.70 11.30 20.90
N LYS A 79 -2.32 10.35 20.02
CA LYS A 79 -2.43 8.90 20.28
C LYS A 79 -1.29 8.38 21.17
N ALA A 80 -0.13 9.03 21.12
CA ALA A 80 0.92 8.79 22.10
C ALA A 80 0.44 9.17 23.52
N LEU A 81 -0.19 10.34 23.67
CA LEU A 81 -0.71 10.80 24.96
C LEU A 81 -1.83 9.89 25.51
N GLU A 82 -2.76 9.45 24.65
CA GLU A 82 -3.80 8.47 24.99
C GLU A 82 -3.22 7.19 25.63
N GLU A 83 -2.22 6.57 25.00
CA GLU A 83 -1.59 5.35 25.51
C GLU A 83 -0.75 5.60 26.77
N VAL A 84 -0.09 6.76 26.92
CA VAL A 84 0.61 7.12 28.17
C VAL A 84 -0.36 7.34 29.31
N MET A 85 -1.49 8.02 29.09
CA MET A 85 -2.53 8.16 30.11
C MET A 85 -3.09 6.79 30.50
N GLY A 86 -3.23 5.87 29.54
CA GLY A 86 -3.55 4.46 29.81
C GLY A 86 -2.46 3.71 30.59
N ALA A 87 -1.19 4.10 30.48
CA ALA A 87 -0.10 3.55 31.30
C ALA A 87 -0.17 4.09 32.74
N LEU A 88 -0.40 5.39 32.91
CA LEU A 88 -0.55 6.06 34.21
C LEU A 88 -1.82 5.65 34.97
N GLN A 89 -2.86 5.18 34.28
CA GLN A 89 -4.01 4.53 34.93
C GLN A 89 -3.65 3.20 35.61
N VAL A 90 -2.59 2.54 35.15
CA VAL A 90 -2.16 1.21 35.62
C VAL A 90 -0.99 1.32 36.60
N GLN A 91 -0.06 2.25 36.37
CA GLN A 91 1.06 2.56 37.27
C GLN A 91 1.22 4.09 37.38
N PRO A 92 0.51 4.76 38.31
CA PRO A 92 0.44 6.22 38.40
C PRO A 92 1.76 6.94 38.67
N GLU A 93 2.74 6.22 39.24
CA GLU A 93 4.06 6.75 39.62
C GLU A 93 5.17 6.34 38.65
N ASP A 94 4.85 5.70 37.50
CA ASP A 94 5.89 5.34 36.53
C ASP A 94 6.55 6.59 35.92
N LYS A 95 7.84 6.76 36.22
CA LYS A 95 8.62 7.93 35.82
C LYS A 95 8.79 8.07 34.30
N ALA A 96 8.78 6.99 33.53
CA ALA A 96 8.90 7.05 32.07
C ALA A 96 7.60 7.54 31.41
N ALA A 97 6.46 7.05 31.87
CA ALA A 97 5.13 7.52 31.50
C ALA A 97 4.91 8.97 31.95
N LEU A 98 5.21 9.32 33.20
CA LEU A 98 5.10 10.70 33.71
C LEU A 98 5.96 11.68 32.89
N ARG A 99 7.20 11.32 32.56
CA ARG A 99 8.05 12.10 31.64
C ARG A 99 7.40 12.29 30.28
N MET A 100 6.92 11.21 29.66
CA MET A 100 6.42 11.26 28.29
C MET A 100 5.06 11.99 28.19
N ALA A 101 4.19 11.85 29.20
CA ALA A 101 2.99 12.67 29.35
C ALA A 101 3.38 14.15 29.44
N GLY A 102 4.34 14.49 30.31
CA GLY A 102 4.84 15.85 30.48
C GLY A 102 5.28 16.51 29.18
N VAL A 103 6.10 15.80 28.40
CA VAL A 103 6.59 16.28 27.09
C VAL A 103 5.45 16.41 26.06
N LEU A 104 4.55 15.43 25.97
CA LEU A 104 3.45 15.44 25.01
C LEU A 104 2.40 16.52 25.33
N GLN A 105 2.14 16.79 26.61
CA GLN A 105 1.21 17.82 27.05
C GLN A 105 1.78 19.24 26.85
N ILE A 106 3.06 19.46 27.11
CA ILE A 106 3.68 20.76 26.79
C ILE A 106 3.68 21.01 25.27
N LYS A 107 3.80 19.97 24.43
CA LYS A 107 3.60 20.07 22.98
C LYS A 107 2.14 20.31 22.55
N SER A 108 1.15 19.75 23.26
CA SER A 108 -0.29 19.91 22.92
C SER A 108 -0.86 21.27 23.30
N GLY A 109 -0.13 22.05 24.12
CA GLY A 109 -0.57 23.34 24.68
C GLY A 109 -0.97 23.26 26.15
N GLU A 110 -1.05 22.06 26.73
CA GLU A 110 -1.34 21.79 28.15
C GLU A 110 -0.09 22.00 29.03
N ALA A 111 0.54 23.17 28.93
CA ALA A 111 1.86 23.44 29.50
C ALA A 111 1.95 23.16 31.01
N ASP A 112 0.96 23.61 31.79
CA ASP A 112 1.00 23.49 33.25
C ASP A 112 0.69 22.06 33.73
N THR A 113 -0.22 21.34 33.06
CA THR A 113 -0.46 19.91 33.30
C THR A 113 0.80 19.10 33.01
N GLY A 114 1.47 19.37 31.88
CA GLY A 114 2.68 18.68 31.49
C GLY A 114 3.87 18.97 32.44
N ARG A 115 4.01 20.22 32.88
CA ARG A 115 4.96 20.60 33.95
C ARG A 115 4.70 19.86 35.27
N GLY A 116 3.43 19.75 35.67
CA GLY A 116 3.04 18.99 36.85
C GLY A 116 3.44 17.51 36.75
N ASN A 117 3.30 16.89 35.58
CA ASN A 117 3.73 15.50 35.37
C ASN A 117 5.26 15.34 35.30
N LEU A 118 6.01 16.33 34.76
CA LEU A 118 7.48 16.34 34.89
C LEU A 118 7.94 16.47 36.35
N LEU A 119 7.27 17.28 37.17
CA LEU A 119 7.58 17.39 38.61
C LEU A 119 7.28 16.10 39.37
N LYS A 120 6.20 15.38 39.04
CA LYS A 120 5.93 14.04 39.61
C LYS A 120 7.01 13.02 39.22
N ALA A 121 7.48 13.02 37.96
CA ALA A 121 8.58 12.15 37.55
C ALA A 121 9.84 12.41 38.38
N TYR A 122 10.12 13.68 38.72
CA TYR A 122 11.24 14.07 39.56
C TYR A 122 11.03 13.74 41.05
N GLN A 123 9.79 13.74 41.53
CA GLN A 123 9.48 13.25 42.88
C GLN A 123 9.66 11.73 42.99
N ALA A 124 9.34 10.98 41.92
CA ALA A 124 9.55 9.53 41.85
C ALA A 124 11.03 9.14 41.69
N ASP A 125 11.84 9.94 41.00
CA ASP A 125 13.30 9.77 40.94
C ASP A 125 14.04 11.12 40.78
N PRO A 126 14.46 11.76 41.89
CA PRO A 126 15.26 12.99 41.86
C PRO A 126 16.64 12.83 41.21
N GLY A 127 17.10 11.58 41.03
CA GLY A 127 18.39 11.25 40.43
C GLY A 127 18.35 11.02 38.92
N ASP A 128 17.17 10.92 38.30
CA ASP A 128 17.05 10.65 36.86
C ASP A 128 17.58 11.83 36.01
N PRO A 129 18.73 11.69 35.33
CA PRO A 129 19.31 12.77 34.54
C PRO A 129 18.42 13.15 33.35
N GLU A 130 17.56 12.25 32.85
CA GLU A 130 16.63 12.58 31.77
C GLU A 130 15.49 13.47 32.27
N THR A 131 14.94 13.19 33.45
CA THR A 131 13.93 14.05 34.08
C THR A 131 14.49 15.42 34.40
N VAL A 132 15.69 15.49 35.01
CA VAL A 132 16.37 16.77 35.29
C VAL A 132 16.62 17.57 34.01
N THR A 133 17.05 16.92 32.92
CA THR A 133 17.24 17.57 31.61
C THR A 133 15.93 18.15 31.07
N LEU A 134 14.82 17.41 31.18
CA LEU A 134 13.51 17.88 30.70
C LEU A 134 12.96 19.05 31.54
N LEU A 135 13.13 19.02 32.87
CA LEU A 135 12.76 20.14 33.74
C LEU A 135 13.52 21.42 33.35
N GLN A 136 14.82 21.32 33.09
CA GLN A 136 15.63 22.45 32.60
C GLN A 136 15.18 22.92 31.21
N GLN A 137 14.98 22.00 30.26
CA GLN A 137 14.54 22.31 28.90
C GLN A 137 13.20 23.07 28.87
N TYR A 138 12.24 22.68 29.72
CA TYR A 138 10.90 23.29 29.78
C TYR A 138 10.75 24.39 30.85
N LYS A 139 11.87 24.83 31.44
CA LYS A 139 11.94 25.89 32.47
C LYS A 139 10.97 25.65 33.61
N VAL A 140 11.05 24.45 34.20
CA VAL A 140 10.19 24.01 35.30
C VAL A 140 10.95 24.20 36.61
N GLU A 141 10.46 25.07 37.48
CA GLU A 141 11.09 25.30 38.78
C GLU A 141 10.86 24.10 39.70
N ILE A 142 11.95 23.52 40.20
CA ILE A 142 11.90 22.46 41.22
C ILE A 142 11.58 23.14 42.56
N PRO A 143 10.49 22.78 43.26
CA PRO A 143 10.19 23.32 44.58
C PRO A 143 11.36 23.02 45.53
N ARG A 144 11.96 24.06 46.11
CA ARG A 144 12.94 23.87 47.20
C ARG A 144 12.22 23.21 48.38
N PRO A 145 12.81 22.18 49.02
CA PRO A 145 12.21 21.60 50.21
C PRO A 145 12.12 22.69 51.29
N VAL A 146 10.90 23.01 51.70
CA VAL A 146 10.67 23.92 52.83
C VAL A 146 11.15 23.20 54.08
N ALA A 147 12.09 23.78 54.81
CA ALA A 147 12.54 23.22 56.08
C ALA A 147 11.32 23.08 57.03
N PRO A 148 11.19 21.96 57.77
CA PRO A 148 10.02 21.71 58.61
C PRO A 148 9.86 22.86 59.62
N THR A 149 8.67 23.48 59.62
CA THR A 149 8.35 24.52 60.58
C THR A 149 8.40 23.96 62.00
N PRO A 150 9.03 24.66 62.96
CA PRO A 150 9.13 24.17 64.33
C PRO A 150 7.72 24.05 64.93
N VAL A 151 7.38 22.87 65.43
CA VAL A 151 6.11 22.62 66.10
C VAL A 151 6.11 23.41 67.41
N LEU A 152 5.21 24.39 67.52
CA LEU A 152 4.98 25.11 68.78
C LEU A 152 4.35 24.15 69.78
N ALA A 153 5.10 23.82 70.83
CA ALA A 153 4.60 23.05 71.97
C ALA A 153 3.49 23.84 72.71
N PRO A 154 2.47 23.17 73.27
CA PRO A 154 1.38 23.83 73.96
C PRO A 154 1.84 24.52 75.25
N VAL A 155 1.28 25.70 75.53
CA VAL A 155 1.60 26.49 76.72
C VAL A 155 0.98 25.85 77.97
N ALA A 156 1.82 25.53 78.95
CA ALA A 156 1.44 25.23 80.33
C ALA A 156 2.18 26.20 81.28
N ALA A 157 1.54 26.57 82.39
CA ALA A 157 2.02 27.64 83.27
C ALA A 157 3.13 27.17 84.26
N PRO A 158 4.07 28.06 84.64
CA PRO A 158 5.09 27.83 85.67
C PRO A 158 4.62 28.39 87.04
N PRO A 159 5.44 28.50 88.11
CA PRO A 159 6.75 27.91 88.48
C PRO A 159 6.56 27.07 89.79
N PRO A 160 7.47 26.93 90.80
CA PRO A 160 8.89 27.31 90.91
C PRO A 160 9.86 26.30 91.58
N ALA A 161 11.16 26.59 91.40
CA ALA A 161 12.28 26.51 92.36
C ALA A 161 12.62 25.19 93.13
N ALA A 162 13.89 24.91 93.45
CA ALA A 162 15.19 25.38 92.94
C ALA A 162 16.31 24.54 93.56
N ALA A 163 17.40 24.27 92.81
CA ALA A 163 18.74 23.99 93.36
C ALA A 163 19.81 24.02 92.25
N GLU A 164 20.76 24.95 92.36
CA GLU A 164 22.13 24.80 91.84
C GLU A 164 22.93 24.00 92.92
N ALA A 165 24.15 23.47 92.77
CA ALA A 165 25.25 23.71 91.83
C ALA A 165 26.15 22.41 91.74
N PRO A 166 27.50 22.41 91.53
CA PRO A 166 28.06 22.33 90.16
C PRO A 166 29.28 21.38 89.96
N ALA A 167 29.77 21.36 88.71
CA ALA A 167 31.20 21.30 88.29
C ALA A 167 31.98 19.98 88.10
N ALA A 168 33.03 20.11 87.26
CA ALA A 168 34.32 19.37 87.19
C ALA A 168 34.48 18.08 86.32
N ALA A 169 34.86 18.30 85.06
CA ALA A 169 36.19 17.95 84.47
C ALA A 169 36.65 16.49 84.12
N THR A 170 37.15 16.37 82.87
CA THR A 170 38.37 15.65 82.40
C THR A 170 38.51 14.10 82.32
N VAL A 171 38.31 13.55 81.10
CA VAL A 171 39.16 12.61 80.27
C VAL A 171 39.81 11.30 80.86
N PRO A 172 40.33 10.31 80.06
CA PRO A 172 40.01 9.81 78.69
C PRO A 172 40.04 8.24 78.53
N VAL A 173 40.13 7.73 77.27
CA VAL A 173 40.69 6.41 76.77
C VAL A 173 39.82 5.13 76.76
N THR A 174 39.68 4.45 75.61
CA THR A 174 40.08 3.02 75.34
C THR A 174 39.55 2.37 74.03
N ALA A 175 40.27 1.33 73.58
CA ALA A 175 40.01 0.29 72.55
C ALA A 175 40.81 -0.99 73.01
N PRO A 176 41.00 -2.14 72.29
CA PRO A 176 40.58 -2.63 70.94
C PRO A 176 39.73 -3.95 71.09
N PRO A 177 40.05 -5.22 70.69
CA PRO A 177 40.80 -5.82 69.54
C PRO A 177 40.21 -7.10 68.83
N ALA A 178 40.52 -7.26 67.53
CA ALA A 178 40.70 -8.54 66.77
C ALA A 178 39.48 -9.53 66.61
N ALA A 179 39.44 -10.53 65.71
CA ALA A 179 40.29 -11.06 64.61
C ALA A 179 39.34 -11.72 63.53
N ALA A 180 39.66 -12.38 62.41
CA ALA A 180 40.82 -12.76 61.56
C ALA A 180 40.26 -13.05 60.11
N GLU A 181 40.88 -13.61 59.05
CA GLU A 181 42.23 -14.13 58.74
C GLU A 181 42.54 -13.97 57.21
N ALA A 182 43.00 -14.99 56.46
CA ALA A 182 43.37 -14.92 55.02
C ALA A 182 43.22 -16.29 54.28
N PRO A 183 43.46 -16.41 52.94
CA PRO A 183 44.83 -16.43 52.37
C PRO A 183 45.03 -15.66 51.03
N ALA A 184 46.28 -15.61 50.55
CA ALA A 184 46.76 -14.94 49.32
C ALA A 184 46.78 -15.88 48.08
N ALA A 185 47.23 -15.55 46.85
CA ALA A 185 48.03 -14.43 46.30
C ALA A 185 47.59 -14.12 44.82
N THR A 186 48.27 -13.43 43.87
CA THR A 186 49.69 -13.05 43.68
C THR A 186 49.82 -11.81 42.74
N SER A 187 51.05 -11.34 42.49
CA SER A 187 51.46 -10.26 41.56
C SER A 187 51.80 -10.82 40.13
N ALA A 188 52.23 -10.07 39.10
CA ALA A 188 52.71 -8.68 38.94
C ALA A 188 52.56 -8.20 37.46
N GLY A 189 52.78 -6.91 37.16
CA GLY A 189 53.04 -6.46 35.77
C GLY A 189 52.74 -5.00 35.40
N ARG A 190 53.71 -4.09 35.56
CA ARG A 190 53.83 -2.85 34.74
C ARG A 190 54.92 -3.09 33.68
N ILE A 191 54.87 -2.45 32.50
CA ILE A 191 55.96 -1.63 31.87
C ILE A 191 55.37 -0.76 30.74
N ASN A 192 55.76 0.52 30.75
CA ASN A 192 55.85 1.59 29.72
C ASN A 192 55.22 1.49 28.30
N ALA A 193 54.77 2.65 27.81
CA ALA A 193 54.74 3.00 26.38
C ALA A 193 56.12 3.49 25.88
N PRO A 194 56.30 3.65 24.56
CA PRO A 194 56.76 4.97 24.10
C PRO A 194 56.09 5.46 22.80
N SER A 195 56.13 6.77 22.59
CA SER A 195 55.79 7.44 21.33
C SER A 195 57.03 7.70 20.47
N GLN A 196 56.87 7.77 19.14
CA GLN A 196 57.85 8.39 18.23
C GLN A 196 57.15 9.19 17.11
N GLN A 197 57.90 10.06 16.45
CA GLN A 197 57.38 11.12 15.57
C GLN A 197 57.75 10.91 14.08
N ALA A 198 56.87 11.42 13.23
CA ALA A 198 57.15 12.12 11.97
C ALA A 198 58.07 11.51 10.89
N ALA A 199 57.48 11.28 9.71
CA ALA A 199 58.10 11.57 8.42
C ALA A 199 57.10 12.32 7.51
N ARG A 200 57.57 13.12 6.54
CA ARG A 200 56.75 13.94 5.63
C ARG A 200 56.92 13.48 4.18
N THR A 201 55.83 13.43 3.42
CA THR A 201 55.81 13.51 1.94
C THR A 201 54.61 14.32 1.44
N ALA A 202 54.64 14.75 0.17
CA ALA A 202 53.93 15.94 -0.34
C ALA A 202 52.44 15.77 -0.72
N ARG A 203 51.76 16.93 -0.90
CA ARG A 203 50.47 17.11 -1.62
C ARG A 203 50.72 17.16 -3.15
N PRO A 204 49.70 16.93 -4.03
CA PRO A 204 48.55 17.84 -4.29
C PRO A 204 47.20 17.24 -3.81
N SER A 205 46.24 17.97 -3.21
CA SER A 205 45.17 18.79 -3.86
C SER A 205 44.55 18.13 -5.10
N ASP A 206 43.24 17.85 -5.15
CA ASP A 206 42.20 18.88 -5.03
C ASP A 206 41.01 18.52 -4.10
N SER A 207 39.89 19.24 -4.23
CA SER A 207 38.83 19.44 -3.26
C SER A 207 37.47 18.85 -3.66
N THR A 208 36.65 18.47 -2.67
CA THR A 208 35.17 18.40 -2.75
C THR A 208 34.58 18.14 -1.36
N SER A 209 34.12 19.19 -0.67
CA SER A 209 33.46 19.07 0.63
C SER A 209 31.97 18.75 0.47
N ARG A 210 31.49 17.67 1.12
CA ARG A 210 30.04 17.38 1.24
C ARG A 210 29.32 18.50 2.02
N PRO A 211 28.24 19.09 1.49
CA PRO A 211 27.26 19.79 2.31
C PRO A 211 26.25 18.80 2.92
N THR A 212 25.70 19.14 4.09
CA THR A 212 24.71 18.34 4.82
C THR A 212 23.32 18.40 4.19
N GLN A 213 22.65 17.26 4.04
CA GLN A 213 21.23 17.22 3.65
C GLN A 213 20.35 17.83 4.76
N ARG A 214 19.64 18.92 4.43
CA ARG A 214 18.39 19.30 5.13
C ARG A 214 17.22 18.68 4.39
N ARG A 215 16.13 18.37 5.11
CA ARG A 215 14.85 17.97 4.49
C ARG A 215 14.28 19.17 3.73
N PRO A 216 13.72 19.01 2.51
CA PRO A 216 12.87 20.04 1.93
C PRO A 216 11.61 20.18 2.80
N GLN A 217 11.22 21.43 3.08
CA GLN A 217 9.86 21.73 3.52
C GLN A 217 8.99 21.83 2.26
N VAL A 218 7.79 21.24 2.29
CA VAL A 218 6.79 21.55 1.26
C VAL A 218 6.24 22.93 1.59
N VAL A 219 6.79 23.95 0.93
CA VAL A 219 6.25 25.31 0.94
C VAL A 219 5.26 25.39 -0.21
N VAL A 220 3.98 25.65 0.11
CA VAL A 220 3.03 26.12 -0.88
C VAL A 220 3.29 27.61 -1.04
N GLU A 221 4.16 27.94 -1.99
CA GLU A 221 4.52 29.31 -2.32
C GLU A 221 3.44 29.85 -3.27
N GLU A 222 2.39 30.43 -2.69
CA GLU A 222 1.56 31.40 -3.42
C GLU A 222 2.43 32.61 -3.76
N VAL A 223 2.33 33.10 -4.99
CA VAL A 223 3.07 34.30 -5.41
C VAL A 223 2.40 35.53 -4.79
N GLU A 224 3.06 36.16 -3.82
CA GLU A 224 2.72 37.52 -3.40
C GLU A 224 3.41 38.52 -4.34
N ASP A 225 2.63 39.40 -4.99
CA ASP A 225 3.12 40.44 -5.89
C ASP A 225 3.78 41.60 -5.10
N ASP A 226 5.05 41.46 -4.73
CA ASP A 226 5.88 42.55 -4.19
C ASP A 226 6.42 43.46 -5.32
N ASP A 227 5.56 44.36 -5.78
CA ASP A 227 5.82 45.35 -6.84
C ASP A 227 6.53 46.60 -6.26
N ASP A 228 7.84 46.52 -5.97
CA ASP A 228 8.64 47.60 -5.37
C ASP A 228 9.99 47.85 -6.10
N GLU A 229 10.04 48.85 -6.99
CA GLU A 229 11.23 49.30 -7.73
C GLU A 229 11.40 50.85 -7.65
N PRO A 230 12.62 51.39 -7.70
CA PRO A 230 12.98 52.53 -6.83
C PRO A 230 12.77 53.92 -7.44
N ALA A 231 12.24 54.83 -6.62
CA ALA A 231 12.08 56.23 -6.97
C ALA A 231 13.42 57.01 -6.99
N SER A 232 13.82 57.55 -8.15
CA SER A 232 14.81 58.64 -8.17
C SER A 232 14.64 59.70 -9.28
N ARG A 233 14.81 60.97 -8.86
CA ARG A 233 15.20 62.16 -9.66
C ARG A 233 14.38 62.52 -10.92
N ARG A 234 13.34 63.36 -10.73
CA ARG A 234 12.95 64.38 -11.74
C ARG A 234 13.58 65.75 -11.42
N LYS A 235 13.90 66.54 -12.45
CA LYS A 235 14.38 67.93 -12.33
C LYS A 235 13.20 68.91 -12.31
N ASN A 236 13.36 70.06 -11.65
CA ASN A 236 12.36 71.12 -11.58
C ASN A 236 12.27 71.94 -12.89
N PRO A 237 11.07 72.17 -13.46
CA PRO A 237 10.78 73.30 -14.35
C PRO A 237 10.42 74.58 -13.55
N PRO A 238 10.43 75.77 -14.17
CA PRO A 238 10.29 77.06 -13.47
C PRO A 238 8.84 77.42 -13.09
N LYS A 239 8.73 78.37 -12.14
CA LYS A 239 7.45 78.91 -11.64
C LYS A 239 6.77 79.81 -12.67
N SER A 240 5.46 79.65 -12.85
CA SER A 240 4.57 80.67 -13.45
C SER A 240 3.42 80.99 -12.48
N ASN A 241 2.98 82.25 -12.45
CA ASN A 241 1.93 82.71 -11.54
C ASN A 241 0.53 82.48 -12.16
N GLY A 242 -0.12 81.37 -11.79
CA GLY A 242 -1.47 81.04 -12.30
C GLY A 242 -2.25 80.03 -11.46
N SER A 243 -1.91 79.87 -10.17
CA SER A 243 -2.26 78.64 -9.43
C SER A 243 -3.46 78.69 -8.48
N LYS A 244 -4.09 79.83 -8.20
CA LYS A 244 -5.17 79.89 -7.15
C LYS A 244 -6.41 79.03 -7.47
N MET A 245 -6.84 78.99 -8.74
CA MET A 245 -7.86 78.02 -9.19
C MET A 245 -7.33 76.59 -9.13
N LEU A 246 -6.12 76.37 -9.68
CA LEU A 246 -5.55 75.03 -9.87
C LEU A 246 -5.27 74.30 -8.55
N SER A 247 -4.82 75.02 -7.50
CA SER A 247 -4.62 74.47 -6.16
C SER A 247 -5.92 74.08 -5.47
N MET A 248 -7.01 74.83 -5.71
CA MET A 248 -8.32 74.53 -5.14
C MET A 248 -8.95 73.30 -5.80
N VAL A 249 -8.76 73.13 -7.11
CA VAL A 249 -9.12 71.90 -7.84
C VAL A 249 -8.30 70.70 -7.35
N LEU A 250 -6.98 70.86 -7.14
CA LEU A 250 -6.13 69.79 -6.60
C LEU A 250 -6.55 69.36 -5.18
N LEU A 251 -6.92 70.31 -4.31
CA LEU A 251 -7.40 70.05 -2.95
C LEU A 251 -8.72 69.26 -2.89
N ILE A 252 -9.50 69.25 -3.98
CA ILE A 252 -10.74 68.46 -4.09
C ILE A 252 -10.47 67.12 -4.79
N LEU A 253 -9.65 67.13 -5.85
CA LEU A 253 -9.28 65.91 -6.58
C LEU A 253 -8.43 64.94 -5.77
N ILE A 254 -7.47 65.41 -4.96
CA ILE A 254 -6.58 64.52 -4.19
C ILE A 254 -7.38 63.66 -3.18
N PRO A 255 -8.30 64.22 -2.35
CA PRO A 255 -9.18 63.41 -1.50
C PRO A 255 -10.11 62.47 -2.28
N LEU A 256 -10.62 62.89 -3.45
CA LEU A 256 -11.46 62.03 -4.30
C LEU A 256 -10.69 60.87 -4.91
N PHE A 257 -9.46 61.10 -5.39
CA PHE A 257 -8.58 60.04 -5.90
C PHE A 257 -8.09 59.13 -4.77
N ALA A 258 -7.70 59.67 -3.61
CA ALA A 258 -7.29 58.87 -2.46
C ALA A 258 -8.44 58.04 -1.88
N GLY A 259 -9.64 58.62 -1.77
CA GLY A 259 -10.85 57.92 -1.35
C GLY A 259 -11.30 56.87 -2.36
N GLY A 260 -11.27 57.19 -3.65
CA GLY A 260 -11.57 56.26 -4.74
C GLY A 260 -10.56 55.11 -4.83
N TYR A 261 -9.26 55.38 -4.67
CA TYR A 261 -8.21 54.37 -4.62
C TYR A 261 -8.30 53.51 -3.34
N GLY A 262 -8.62 54.11 -2.18
CA GLY A 262 -8.88 53.39 -0.93
C GLY A 262 -10.11 52.46 -1.04
N PHE A 263 -11.18 52.94 -1.66
CA PHE A 263 -12.38 52.14 -1.94
C PHE A 263 -12.09 51.01 -2.95
N TYR A 264 -11.42 51.32 -4.06
CA TYR A 264 -11.03 50.35 -5.08
C TYR A 264 -10.11 49.26 -4.53
N SER A 265 -9.06 49.62 -3.79
CA SER A 265 -8.14 48.67 -3.17
C SER A 265 -8.80 47.85 -2.06
N ALA A 266 -9.72 48.42 -1.27
CA ALA A 266 -10.54 47.66 -0.32
C ALA A 266 -11.48 46.67 -1.02
N GLN A 267 -12.08 47.05 -2.16
CA GLN A 267 -12.95 46.19 -2.94
C GLN A 267 -12.18 45.10 -3.71
N ALA A 268 -10.98 45.40 -4.22
CA ALA A 268 -10.05 44.41 -4.77
C ALA A 268 -9.62 43.40 -3.69
N LYS A 269 -9.23 43.87 -2.50
CA LYS A 269 -8.95 43.00 -1.33
C LYS A 269 -10.18 42.27 -0.80
N LYS A 270 -11.41 42.67 -1.15
CA LYS A 270 -12.61 41.83 -0.93
C LYS A 270 -12.67 40.73 -2.00
N ARG A 271 -12.63 41.09 -3.29
CA ARG A 271 -12.68 40.15 -4.42
C ARG A 271 -11.61 39.06 -4.32
N GLY A 272 -10.34 39.40 -4.07
CA GLY A 272 -9.27 38.41 -3.94
C GLY A 272 -9.52 37.37 -2.83
N ARG A 273 -10.10 37.78 -1.69
CA ARG A 273 -10.50 36.86 -0.61
C ARG A 273 -11.72 36.00 -0.97
N GLU A 274 -12.64 36.54 -1.75
CA GLU A 274 -13.86 35.85 -2.22
C GLU A 274 -13.50 34.81 -3.29
N LEU A 275 -12.62 35.18 -4.24
CA LEU A 275 -11.99 34.30 -5.22
C LEU A 275 -11.22 33.16 -4.55
N LYS A 276 -10.26 33.49 -3.66
CA LYS A 276 -9.47 32.48 -2.94
C LYS A 276 -10.33 31.51 -2.16
N LYS A 277 -11.31 31.99 -1.38
CA LYS A 277 -12.25 31.14 -0.64
C LYS A 277 -12.98 30.16 -1.55
N ASN A 278 -13.40 30.58 -2.75
CA ASN A 278 -14.12 29.72 -3.68
C ASN A 278 -13.17 28.67 -4.33
N LEU A 279 -11.92 29.06 -4.63
CA LEU A 279 -10.86 28.14 -5.06
C LEU A 279 -10.44 27.13 -3.96
N ASP A 280 -10.38 27.56 -2.69
CA ASP A 280 -10.11 26.68 -1.54
C ASP A 280 -11.19 25.60 -1.41
N VAL A 281 -12.48 25.97 -1.56
CA VAL A 281 -13.60 25.02 -1.54
C VAL A 281 -13.52 24.06 -2.73
N ALA A 282 -13.23 24.55 -3.94
CA ALA A 282 -13.04 23.69 -5.10
C ALA A 282 -11.88 22.70 -4.88
N THR A 283 -10.75 23.17 -4.35
CA THR A 283 -9.58 22.34 -4.03
C THR A 283 -9.89 21.26 -2.99
N GLU A 284 -10.67 21.58 -1.95
CA GLU A 284 -11.09 20.60 -0.95
C GLU A 284 -12.01 19.53 -1.55
N GLN A 285 -12.95 19.91 -2.41
CA GLN A 285 -13.79 18.93 -3.11
C GLN A 285 -12.99 18.06 -4.09
N LEU A 286 -11.94 18.58 -4.72
CA LEU A 286 -11.02 17.83 -5.59
C LEU A 286 -10.09 16.85 -4.87
N LYS A 287 -10.19 16.69 -3.54
CA LYS A 287 -9.52 15.61 -2.77
C LYS A 287 -10.32 14.31 -2.70
N HIS A 288 -11.63 14.37 -2.95
CA HIS A 288 -12.55 13.25 -2.81
C HIS A 288 -12.91 12.61 -4.15
N ASP A 289 -12.81 11.29 -4.25
CA ASP A 289 -13.01 10.58 -5.53
C ASP A 289 -14.47 10.19 -5.76
N SER A 290 -15.35 11.18 -5.85
CA SER A 290 -16.77 10.95 -6.08
C SER A 290 -17.38 11.95 -7.05
N PHE A 291 -18.31 11.46 -7.87
CA PHE A 291 -19.05 12.27 -8.85
C PHE A 291 -19.74 13.49 -8.22
N ALA A 292 -20.22 13.36 -6.98
CA ALA A 292 -20.82 14.44 -6.22
C ALA A 292 -19.79 15.50 -5.79
N SER A 293 -18.57 15.09 -5.40
CA SER A 293 -17.48 16.02 -5.07
C SER A 293 -16.96 16.73 -6.32
N TYR A 294 -16.74 16.04 -7.44
CA TYR A 294 -16.36 16.68 -8.70
C TYR A 294 -17.44 17.65 -9.22
N LYS A 295 -18.74 17.40 -8.98
CA LYS A 295 -19.81 18.37 -9.27
C LYS A 295 -19.70 19.63 -8.41
N LYS A 296 -19.50 19.49 -7.10
CA LYS A 296 -19.31 20.62 -6.17
C LYS A 296 -18.03 21.39 -6.44
N ALA A 297 -16.98 20.73 -6.94
CA ALA A 297 -15.76 21.39 -7.39
C ALA A 297 -16.01 22.31 -8.60
N CYS A 298 -16.84 21.87 -9.57
CA CYS A 298 -17.32 22.75 -10.63
C CYS A 298 -18.10 23.94 -10.03
N GLU A 299 -19.13 23.68 -9.22
CA GLU A 299 -19.98 24.73 -8.62
C GLU A 299 -19.17 25.79 -7.83
N ALA A 300 -18.13 25.37 -7.11
CA ALA A 300 -17.24 26.28 -6.39
C ALA A 300 -16.29 27.06 -7.30
N ALA A 301 -15.83 26.47 -8.41
CA ALA A 301 -14.98 27.14 -9.39
C ALA A 301 -15.78 28.06 -10.35
N ASP A 302 -17.05 27.76 -10.62
CA ASP A 302 -17.97 28.69 -11.30
C ASP A 302 -18.20 29.95 -10.46
N LEU A 303 -18.40 29.79 -9.14
CA LEU A 303 -18.43 30.91 -8.19
C LEU A 303 -17.10 31.65 -8.05
N ALA A 304 -15.97 31.06 -8.48
CA ALA A 304 -14.70 31.78 -8.61
C ALA A 304 -14.69 32.66 -9.87
N LEU A 305 -15.23 32.17 -11.00
CA LEU A 305 -15.38 32.93 -12.24
C LEU A 305 -16.38 34.10 -12.14
N GLU A 306 -17.39 34.02 -11.27
CA GLU A 306 -18.27 35.17 -10.96
C GLU A 306 -17.51 36.33 -10.30
N VAL A 307 -16.38 36.06 -9.64
CA VAL A 307 -15.53 37.07 -8.99
C VAL A 307 -14.44 37.58 -9.95
N ASP A 308 -13.84 36.67 -10.72
CA ASP A 308 -12.81 36.93 -11.73
C ASP A 308 -12.95 35.97 -12.93
N ALA A 309 -13.54 36.48 -14.02
CA ALA A 309 -13.91 35.69 -15.20
C ALA A 309 -12.72 35.24 -16.06
N ASP A 310 -11.53 35.82 -15.87
CA ASP A 310 -10.29 35.43 -16.56
C ASP A 310 -9.40 34.53 -15.68
N SER A 311 -9.90 34.08 -14.51
CA SER A 311 -9.15 33.31 -13.53
C SER A 311 -8.63 31.97 -14.08
N THR A 312 -7.34 31.93 -14.39
CA THR A 312 -6.65 30.75 -14.96
C THR A 312 -6.68 29.56 -14.00
N ALA A 313 -6.67 29.81 -12.68
CA ALA A 313 -6.84 28.77 -11.67
C ALA A 313 -8.25 28.15 -11.70
N ALA A 314 -9.30 28.97 -11.70
CA ALA A 314 -10.69 28.49 -11.74
C ALA A 314 -10.97 27.68 -13.02
N HIS A 315 -10.57 28.20 -14.19
CA HIS A 315 -10.66 27.45 -15.44
C HIS A 315 -9.83 26.16 -15.44
N GLY A 316 -8.64 26.15 -14.82
CA GLY A 316 -7.84 24.93 -14.65
C GLY A 316 -8.53 23.86 -13.80
N TYR A 317 -9.23 24.26 -12.73
CA TYR A 317 -10.01 23.35 -11.87
C TYR A 317 -11.25 22.82 -12.60
N LEU A 318 -11.96 23.68 -13.32
CA LEU A 318 -13.11 23.29 -14.14
C LEU A 318 -12.70 22.32 -15.24
N ALA A 319 -11.65 22.63 -16.01
CA ALA A 319 -11.12 21.76 -17.06
C ALA A 319 -10.75 20.37 -16.51
N TYR A 320 -10.12 20.30 -15.33
CA TYR A 320 -9.78 19.05 -14.66
C TYR A 320 -11.02 18.27 -14.20
N ALA A 321 -11.94 18.92 -13.46
CA ALA A 321 -13.15 18.30 -12.94
C ALA A 321 -14.07 17.78 -14.07
N TYR A 322 -14.22 18.56 -15.15
CA TYR A 322 -14.98 18.14 -16.32
C TYR A 322 -14.29 17.02 -17.11
N ALA A 323 -12.96 17.02 -17.23
CA ALA A 323 -12.22 15.93 -17.87
C ALA A 323 -12.39 14.58 -17.12
N ILE A 324 -12.30 14.59 -15.79
CA ILE A 324 -12.57 13.41 -14.94
C ILE A 324 -14.05 12.99 -15.07
N ARG A 325 -14.99 13.95 -15.01
CA ARG A 325 -16.43 13.66 -15.19
C ARG A 325 -16.75 13.05 -16.56
N TRP A 326 -16.06 13.46 -17.63
CA TRP A 326 -16.18 12.87 -18.97
C TRP A 326 -15.58 11.45 -19.03
N GLY A 327 -14.31 11.31 -18.69
CA GLY A 327 -13.55 10.06 -18.88
C GLY A 327 -13.85 8.94 -17.90
N GLU A 328 -14.10 9.27 -16.62
CA GLU A 328 -14.19 8.27 -15.54
C GLU A 328 -15.61 8.13 -14.98
N HIS A 329 -16.42 9.20 -15.05
CA HIS A 329 -17.82 9.15 -14.61
C HIS A 329 -18.87 9.06 -15.73
N GLY A 330 -18.48 9.21 -17.00
CA GLY A 330 -19.40 9.04 -18.14
C GLY A 330 -20.32 10.24 -18.39
N GLY A 331 -19.89 11.46 -18.08
CA GLY A 331 -20.65 12.71 -18.26
C GLY A 331 -20.96 13.14 -19.71
N GLY A 332 -20.62 12.31 -20.70
CA GLY A 332 -20.97 12.52 -22.11
C GLY A 332 -20.29 13.73 -22.77
N ASP A 333 -20.82 14.11 -23.94
CA ASP A 333 -20.24 15.15 -24.79
C ASP A 333 -20.36 16.57 -24.19
N ASP A 334 -21.30 16.82 -23.26
CA ASP A 334 -21.34 18.10 -22.54
C ASP A 334 -20.14 18.22 -21.58
N ALA A 335 -19.86 17.18 -20.78
CA ALA A 335 -18.70 17.20 -19.90
C ALA A 335 -17.39 17.31 -20.68
N ARG A 336 -17.31 16.67 -21.87
CA ARG A 336 -16.21 16.88 -22.82
C ARG A 336 -16.07 18.34 -23.22
N ARG A 337 -17.15 18.93 -23.76
CA ARG A 337 -17.17 20.29 -24.31
C ARG A 337 -16.76 21.32 -23.25
N GLN A 338 -17.30 21.22 -22.04
CA GLN A 338 -16.93 22.08 -20.92
C GLN A 338 -15.44 21.93 -20.54
N ALA A 339 -14.89 20.70 -20.57
CA ALA A 339 -13.47 20.47 -20.32
C ALA A 339 -12.58 21.12 -21.38
N GLU A 340 -12.95 20.99 -22.66
CA GLU A 340 -12.23 21.59 -23.80
C GLU A 340 -12.33 23.13 -23.81
N GLU A 341 -13.50 23.69 -23.51
CA GLU A 341 -13.73 25.14 -23.42
C GLU A 341 -12.93 25.79 -22.29
N HIS A 342 -12.96 25.24 -21.07
CA HIS A 342 -12.19 25.77 -19.94
C HIS A 342 -10.68 25.55 -20.10
N LEU A 343 -10.26 24.44 -20.73
CA LEU A 343 -8.84 24.25 -21.10
C LEU A 343 -8.36 25.35 -22.06
N ALA A 344 -9.16 25.68 -23.08
CA ALA A 344 -8.83 26.73 -24.05
C ALA A 344 -8.91 28.15 -23.45
N ALA A 345 -9.72 28.36 -22.41
CA ALA A 345 -9.74 29.61 -21.67
C ALA A 345 -8.50 29.77 -20.78
N ALA A 346 -8.17 28.76 -19.96
CA ALA A 346 -6.99 28.78 -19.09
C ALA A 346 -5.66 28.92 -19.86
N GLN A 347 -5.55 28.34 -21.06
CA GLN A 347 -4.35 28.46 -21.92
C GLN A 347 -4.07 29.88 -22.46
N LYS A 348 -4.96 30.86 -22.22
CA LYS A 348 -4.68 32.28 -22.47
C LYS A 348 -3.84 32.91 -21.34
N GLY A 349 -3.91 32.35 -20.14
CA GLY A 349 -3.08 32.71 -19.01
C GLY A 349 -1.63 32.25 -19.19
N LYS A 350 -0.70 32.89 -18.46
CA LYS A 350 0.71 32.50 -18.44
C LYS A 350 1.02 31.44 -17.38
N GLU A 351 0.05 31.07 -16.55
CA GLU A 351 0.25 30.25 -15.35
C GLU A 351 -0.13 28.78 -15.60
N LEU A 352 0.85 27.89 -15.46
CA LEU A 352 0.69 26.44 -15.65
C LEU A 352 0.49 25.74 -14.29
N SER A 353 -0.76 25.68 -13.84
CA SER A 353 -1.12 24.94 -12.62
C SER A 353 -1.11 23.42 -12.85
N SER A 354 -0.88 22.64 -11.79
CA SER A 354 -0.93 21.16 -11.87
C SER A 354 -2.28 20.64 -12.38
N HIS A 355 -3.39 21.31 -12.03
CA HIS A 355 -4.72 20.93 -12.51
C HIS A 355 -4.87 21.19 -14.02
N LEU A 356 -4.33 22.30 -14.54
CA LEU A 356 -4.35 22.61 -15.97
C LEU A 356 -3.54 21.60 -16.80
N ILE A 357 -2.36 21.22 -16.31
CA ILE A 357 -1.49 20.21 -16.95
C ILE A 357 -2.17 18.82 -16.91
N ALA A 358 -2.74 18.43 -15.77
CA ALA A 358 -3.49 17.18 -15.64
C ALA A 358 -4.71 17.16 -16.58
N ALA A 359 -5.48 18.25 -16.64
CA ALA A 359 -6.61 18.39 -17.55
C ALA A 359 -6.18 18.24 -19.02
N GLN A 360 -5.10 18.90 -19.45
CA GLN A 360 -4.57 18.79 -20.81
C GLN A 360 -4.20 17.34 -21.16
N ALA A 361 -3.54 16.62 -20.24
CA ALA A 361 -3.17 15.22 -20.44
C ALA A 361 -4.41 14.31 -20.51
N LEU A 362 -5.35 14.47 -19.58
CA LEU A 362 -6.59 13.68 -19.53
C LEU A 362 -7.48 13.91 -20.76
N ILE A 363 -7.69 15.16 -21.18
CA ILE A 363 -8.50 15.50 -22.36
C ILE A 363 -7.89 14.90 -23.63
N LYS A 364 -6.56 14.95 -23.80
CA LYS A 364 -5.87 14.25 -24.90
C LYS A 364 -6.05 12.72 -24.81
N THR A 365 -5.87 12.13 -23.64
CA THR A 365 -6.05 10.68 -23.43
C THR A 365 -7.46 10.21 -23.75
N TYR A 366 -8.50 10.91 -23.27
CA TYR A 366 -9.91 10.59 -23.54
C TYR A 366 -10.35 10.91 -24.98
N SER A 367 -9.63 11.80 -25.67
CA SER A 367 -9.74 12.01 -27.12
C SER A 367 -9.03 10.95 -27.97
N GLY A 368 -8.34 9.99 -27.36
CA GLY A 368 -7.61 8.90 -28.03
C GLY A 368 -6.11 9.15 -28.24
N ASP A 369 -5.59 10.35 -28.00
CA ASP A 369 -4.15 10.65 -28.04
C ASP A 369 -3.46 10.35 -26.69
N GLY A 370 -3.59 9.10 -26.22
CA GLY A 370 -2.91 8.64 -25.00
C GLY A 370 -1.38 8.71 -25.09
N LYS A 371 -0.81 8.60 -26.30
CA LYS A 371 0.64 8.63 -26.53
C LYS A 371 1.20 10.06 -26.51
N GLY A 372 0.58 11.00 -27.21
CA GLY A 372 0.95 12.41 -27.16
C GLY A 372 0.63 13.04 -25.80
N ALA A 373 -0.44 12.62 -25.13
CA ALA A 373 -0.69 12.95 -23.71
C ALA A 373 0.48 12.51 -22.82
N LEU A 374 0.86 11.24 -22.87
CA LEU A 374 1.93 10.69 -22.04
C LEU A 374 3.27 11.40 -22.27
N ALA A 375 3.70 11.57 -23.52
CA ALA A 375 4.95 12.26 -23.84
C ALA A 375 4.95 13.75 -23.43
N SER A 376 3.79 14.42 -23.58
CA SER A 376 3.63 15.82 -23.11
C SER A 376 3.75 15.91 -21.59
N LEU A 377 3.11 14.98 -20.87
CA LEU A 377 3.07 14.97 -19.40
C LEU A 377 4.40 14.55 -18.79
N GLU A 378 5.09 13.54 -19.32
CA GLU A 378 6.41 13.12 -18.86
C GLU A 378 7.44 14.26 -18.97
N THR A 379 7.35 15.06 -20.05
CA THR A 379 8.21 16.24 -20.25
C THR A 379 7.92 17.33 -19.21
N GLN A 380 6.64 17.71 -19.03
CA GLN A 380 6.23 18.75 -18.08
C GLN A 380 6.46 18.35 -16.63
N VAL A 381 6.20 17.08 -16.27
CA VAL A 381 6.53 16.52 -14.96
C VAL A 381 8.04 16.61 -14.72
N LYS A 382 8.88 16.22 -15.68
CA LYS A 382 10.33 16.34 -15.52
C LYS A 382 10.76 17.78 -15.30
N GLU A 383 10.31 18.72 -16.14
CA GLU A 383 10.67 20.14 -16.03
C GLU A 383 10.27 20.74 -14.67
N LEU A 384 9.07 20.43 -14.17
CA LEU A 384 8.63 20.86 -12.84
C LEU A 384 9.47 20.23 -11.72
N ASN A 385 9.86 18.95 -11.82
CA ASN A 385 10.77 18.33 -10.84
C ASN A 385 12.17 18.96 -10.87
N ASP A 386 12.71 19.27 -12.06
CA ASP A 386 13.98 19.98 -12.22
C ASP A 386 13.92 21.41 -11.61
N GLN A 387 12.71 22.02 -11.55
CA GLN A 387 12.40 23.26 -10.81
C GLN A 387 12.04 23.05 -9.33
N ASN A 388 12.12 21.83 -8.77
CA ASN A 388 11.66 21.42 -7.43
C ASN A 388 10.14 21.54 -7.16
N LYS A 389 9.32 21.79 -8.19
CA LYS A 389 7.85 21.90 -8.13
C LYS A 389 7.16 20.54 -8.32
N ALA A 390 7.61 19.52 -7.59
CA ALA A 390 7.07 18.16 -7.66
C ALA A 390 5.60 18.11 -7.20
N SER A 391 4.73 17.44 -7.96
CA SER A 391 3.27 17.45 -7.75
C SER A 391 2.68 16.05 -7.67
N SER A 392 1.98 15.74 -6.55
CA SER A 392 1.30 14.46 -6.34
C SER A 392 0.25 14.18 -7.41
N LEU A 393 -0.56 15.20 -7.76
CA LEU A 393 -1.58 15.12 -8.80
C LEU A 393 -0.97 14.74 -10.17
N LEU A 394 0.14 15.37 -10.56
CA LEU A 394 0.76 15.07 -11.85
C LEU A 394 1.36 13.66 -11.88
N TYR A 395 1.93 13.18 -10.77
CA TYR A 395 2.38 11.80 -10.66
C TYR A 395 1.22 10.78 -10.64
N LEU A 396 0.08 11.12 -10.03
CA LEU A 396 -1.16 10.34 -10.09
C LEU A 396 -1.69 10.23 -11.53
N THR A 397 -1.88 11.38 -12.21
CA THR A 397 -2.32 11.40 -13.61
C THR A 397 -1.33 10.67 -14.53
N LEU A 398 -0.03 10.84 -14.32
CA LEU A 398 1.01 10.14 -15.08
C LEU A 398 0.92 8.62 -14.87
N GLY A 399 0.78 8.17 -13.63
CA GLY A 399 0.64 6.75 -13.29
C GLY A 399 -0.62 6.12 -13.87
N LEU A 400 -1.76 6.82 -13.87
CA LEU A 400 -3.01 6.36 -14.48
C LEU A 400 -2.89 6.28 -16.02
N ILE A 401 -2.27 7.26 -16.67
CA ILE A 401 -2.04 7.23 -18.12
C ILE A 401 -1.04 6.13 -18.50
N GLN A 402 0.04 5.93 -17.73
CA GLN A 402 0.99 4.82 -17.92
C GLN A 402 0.30 3.46 -17.72
N MET A 403 -0.56 3.30 -16.71
CA MET A 403 -1.33 2.08 -16.47
C MET A 403 -2.29 1.78 -17.63
N ASN A 404 -2.92 2.80 -18.22
CA ASN A 404 -3.79 2.65 -19.39
C ASN A 404 -3.01 2.36 -20.68
N ALA A 405 -1.82 2.96 -20.82
CA ALA A 405 -0.83 2.59 -21.85
C ALA A 405 -0.17 1.21 -21.61
N GLY A 406 -0.53 0.51 -20.52
CA GLY A 406 -0.07 -0.84 -20.16
C GLY A 406 1.32 -0.93 -19.53
N ASP A 407 1.97 0.20 -19.27
CA ASP A 407 3.30 0.29 -18.67
C ASP A 407 3.21 0.22 -17.14
N LEU A 408 2.91 -0.98 -16.64
CA LEU A 408 2.56 -1.21 -15.23
C LEU A 408 3.71 -0.91 -14.25
N GLU A 409 4.96 -1.10 -14.69
CA GLU A 409 6.15 -0.83 -13.87
C GLU A 409 6.37 0.68 -13.69
N ARG A 410 6.34 1.47 -14.77
CA ARG A 410 6.44 2.94 -14.63
C ARG A 410 5.19 3.52 -13.95
N ALA A 411 4.02 2.93 -14.18
CA ALA A 411 2.79 3.32 -13.48
C ALA A 411 2.92 3.15 -11.96
N ARG A 412 3.46 2.03 -11.47
CA ARG A 412 3.79 1.85 -10.03
C ARG A 412 4.74 2.95 -9.58
N ASP A 413 5.88 3.12 -10.24
CA ASP A 413 6.92 4.06 -9.80
C ASP A 413 6.41 5.52 -9.74
N SER A 414 5.52 5.91 -10.67
CA SER A 414 4.83 7.21 -10.65
C SER A 414 3.85 7.31 -9.48
N LEU A 415 3.02 6.29 -9.25
CA LEU A 415 2.04 6.29 -8.15
C LEU A 415 2.70 6.22 -6.76
N GLU A 416 3.83 5.53 -6.60
CA GLU A 416 4.59 5.51 -5.34
C GLU A 416 5.24 6.88 -5.05
N ARG A 417 5.60 7.65 -6.08
CA ARG A 417 5.99 9.07 -5.93
C ARG A 417 4.79 9.94 -5.55
N ALA A 418 3.62 9.73 -6.15
CA ALA A 418 2.40 10.40 -5.73
C ALA A 418 2.07 10.11 -4.25
N GLN A 419 2.25 8.86 -3.82
CA GLN A 419 2.02 8.43 -2.43
C GLN A 419 3.00 9.06 -1.44
N ALA A 420 4.26 9.23 -1.84
CA ALA A 420 5.27 9.90 -1.02
C ALA A 420 5.01 11.41 -0.85
N LEU A 421 4.31 12.03 -1.81
CA LEU A 421 3.93 13.45 -1.79
C LEU A 421 2.55 13.69 -1.12
N ALA A 422 1.60 12.76 -1.29
CA ALA A 422 0.25 12.79 -0.72
C ALA A 422 -0.12 11.42 -0.11
N PRO A 423 0.32 11.13 1.13
CA PRO A 423 0.14 9.83 1.78
C PRO A 423 -1.29 9.57 2.30
N ASP A 424 -2.21 10.49 2.06
CA ASP A 424 -3.61 10.51 2.48
C ASP A 424 -4.62 10.59 1.31
N ASP A 425 -4.16 10.75 0.06
CA ASP A 425 -5.03 10.75 -1.13
C ASP A 425 -5.49 9.31 -1.48
N PRO A 426 -6.79 9.00 -1.39
CA PRO A 426 -7.28 7.63 -1.59
C PRO A 426 -7.17 7.16 -3.04
N ARG A 427 -7.10 8.08 -4.02
CA ARG A 427 -6.97 7.76 -5.45
C ARG A 427 -5.63 7.15 -5.78
N VAL A 428 -4.58 7.63 -5.12
CA VAL A 428 -3.23 7.06 -5.25
C VAL A 428 -3.24 5.60 -4.79
N TYR A 429 -3.88 5.31 -3.67
CA TYR A 429 -4.06 3.95 -3.18
C TYR A 429 -4.98 3.09 -4.07
N ALA A 430 -6.05 3.67 -4.64
CA ALA A 430 -6.90 2.97 -5.61
C ALA A 430 -6.14 2.61 -6.91
N GLY A 431 -5.34 3.56 -7.43
CA GLY A 431 -4.46 3.38 -8.58
C GLY A 431 -3.37 2.33 -8.32
N LEU A 432 -2.70 2.38 -7.17
CA LEU A 432 -1.74 1.34 -6.75
C LEU A 432 -2.45 -0.02 -6.65
N GLY A 433 -3.65 -0.09 -6.08
CA GLY A 433 -4.46 -1.30 -6.05
C GLY A 433 -4.72 -1.88 -7.45
N ALA A 434 -5.07 -1.03 -8.41
CA ALA A 434 -5.29 -1.42 -9.80
C ALA A 434 -4.01 -1.88 -10.52
N VAL A 435 -2.89 -1.17 -10.35
CA VAL A 435 -1.59 -1.55 -10.92
C VAL A 435 -1.11 -2.87 -10.32
N TYR A 436 -1.11 -3.01 -8.99
CA TYR A 436 -0.69 -4.24 -8.32
C TYR A 436 -1.58 -5.45 -8.69
N ARG A 437 -2.88 -5.26 -8.93
CA ARG A 437 -3.76 -6.31 -9.46
C ARG A 437 -3.42 -6.69 -10.90
N ARG A 438 -3.14 -5.71 -11.79
CA ARG A 438 -2.68 -5.99 -13.17
C ARG A 438 -1.32 -6.69 -13.20
N LEU A 439 -0.44 -6.42 -12.23
CA LEU A 439 0.82 -7.13 -12.01
C LEU A 439 0.64 -8.53 -11.38
N GLY A 440 -0.57 -8.92 -10.97
CA GLY A 440 -0.85 -10.21 -10.31
C GLY A 440 -0.36 -10.30 -8.85
N GLN A 441 -0.12 -9.16 -8.20
CA GLN A 441 0.30 -9.06 -6.80
C GLN A 441 -0.92 -8.87 -5.88
N ASP A 442 -1.86 -9.81 -5.90
CA ASP A 442 -3.19 -9.68 -5.30
C ASP A 442 -3.16 -9.28 -3.81
N ASN A 443 -2.19 -9.79 -3.04
CA ASN A 443 -2.00 -9.43 -1.63
C ASN A 443 -1.56 -7.97 -1.43
N THR A 444 -0.85 -7.38 -2.40
CA THR A 444 -0.45 -5.97 -2.40
C THR A 444 -1.59 -5.10 -2.92
N ALA A 445 -2.32 -5.57 -3.94
CA ALA A 445 -3.52 -4.92 -4.45
C ALA A 445 -4.61 -4.77 -3.37
N TRP A 446 -4.91 -5.85 -2.67
CA TRP A 446 -5.86 -5.86 -1.55
C TRP A 446 -5.50 -4.83 -0.47
N LYS A 447 -4.23 -4.79 -0.04
CA LYS A 447 -3.75 -3.82 0.96
C LYS A 447 -3.97 -2.38 0.51
N ASN A 448 -3.68 -2.08 -0.76
CA ASN A 448 -3.85 -0.73 -1.30
C ASN A 448 -5.32 -0.32 -1.39
N TYR A 449 -6.22 -1.20 -1.88
CA TYR A 449 -7.65 -0.94 -1.82
C TYR A 449 -8.16 -0.78 -0.37
N ASP A 450 -7.63 -1.53 0.59
CA ASP A 450 -7.97 -1.37 2.01
C ASP A 450 -7.40 -0.08 2.62
N PHE A 451 -6.27 0.45 2.13
CA PHE A 451 -5.75 1.76 2.52
C PHE A 451 -6.61 2.91 1.99
N ALA A 452 -7.01 2.88 0.71
CA ALA A 452 -7.96 3.85 0.15
C ALA A 452 -9.25 3.90 0.99
N LEU A 453 -9.80 2.74 1.34
CA LEU A 453 -11.02 2.58 2.15
C LEU A 453 -10.85 2.90 3.65
N ARG A 454 -9.66 3.34 4.10
CA ARG A 454 -9.45 3.95 5.43
C ARG A 454 -9.46 5.47 5.40
N TYR A 455 -9.12 6.07 4.26
CA TYR A 455 -9.19 7.53 4.04
C TYR A 455 -10.59 7.92 3.55
N GLU A 456 -11.13 7.22 2.56
CA GLU A 456 -12.49 7.40 2.06
C GLU A 456 -13.25 6.05 2.12
N LYS A 457 -14.02 5.86 3.21
CA LYS A 457 -14.66 4.60 3.64
C LYS A 457 -15.50 3.89 2.56
N ASP A 458 -16.04 4.66 1.63
CA ASP A 458 -17.01 4.23 0.62
C ASP A 458 -16.53 4.58 -0.81
N HIS A 459 -15.22 4.79 -1.00
CA HIS A 459 -14.54 5.10 -2.26
C HIS A 459 -14.88 4.10 -3.39
N PRO A 460 -15.54 4.51 -4.48
CA PRO A 460 -16.18 3.57 -5.38
C PRO A 460 -15.19 2.63 -6.09
N GLU A 461 -14.12 3.17 -6.64
CA GLU A 461 -13.07 2.47 -7.38
C GLU A 461 -12.37 1.39 -6.53
N SER A 462 -12.29 1.61 -5.22
CA SER A 462 -11.66 0.68 -4.28
C SER A 462 -12.62 -0.40 -3.79
N LEU A 463 -13.90 -0.07 -3.56
CA LEU A 463 -14.93 -1.10 -3.35
C LEU A 463 -15.05 -2.02 -4.58
N LEU A 464 -15.09 -1.43 -5.78
CA LEU A 464 -15.22 -2.16 -7.05
C LEU A 464 -13.96 -2.97 -7.36
N GLY A 465 -12.78 -2.36 -7.27
CA GLY A 465 -11.49 -3.01 -7.50
C GLY A 465 -11.24 -4.18 -6.55
N ARG A 466 -11.58 -4.02 -5.27
CA ARG A 466 -11.51 -5.08 -4.25
C ARG A 466 -12.54 -6.18 -4.48
N SER A 467 -13.76 -5.85 -4.89
CA SER A 467 -14.80 -6.83 -5.23
C SER A 467 -14.39 -7.69 -6.41
N LEU A 468 -13.92 -7.08 -7.50
CA LEU A 468 -13.45 -7.80 -8.68
C LEU A 468 -12.20 -8.66 -8.38
N LEU A 469 -11.28 -8.18 -7.53
CA LEU A 469 -10.14 -8.97 -7.05
C LEU A 469 -10.59 -10.25 -6.34
N MET A 470 -11.55 -10.17 -5.42
CA MET A 470 -12.11 -11.35 -4.75
C MET A 470 -12.83 -12.29 -5.74
N LEU A 471 -13.53 -11.74 -6.72
CA LEU A 471 -14.25 -12.51 -7.75
C LEU A 471 -13.34 -13.12 -8.84
N GLU A 472 -12.06 -12.77 -8.87
CA GLU A 472 -11.07 -13.28 -9.85
C GLU A 472 -10.17 -14.39 -9.28
N GLN A 473 -10.23 -14.64 -7.96
CA GLN A 473 -9.46 -15.71 -7.30
C GLN A 473 -10.03 -17.11 -7.57
N ASP A 474 -9.21 -18.15 -7.35
CA ASP A 474 -9.62 -19.55 -7.48
C ASP A 474 -10.59 -19.98 -6.36
N ALA A 475 -10.42 -19.41 -5.16
CA ALA A 475 -11.32 -19.55 -4.01
C ALA A 475 -11.89 -18.18 -3.57
N PRO A 476 -12.95 -17.66 -4.22
CA PRO A 476 -13.47 -16.31 -3.96
C PRO A 476 -14.03 -16.07 -2.56
N ASN A 477 -13.74 -14.91 -1.97
CA ASN A 477 -14.48 -14.41 -0.81
C ASN A 477 -15.76 -13.69 -1.26
N TYR A 478 -16.80 -14.49 -1.58
CA TYR A 478 -18.08 -13.99 -2.06
C TYR A 478 -18.78 -13.02 -1.10
N ALA A 479 -18.64 -13.22 0.22
CA ALA A 479 -19.29 -12.37 1.23
C ALA A 479 -18.73 -10.93 1.22
N VAL A 480 -17.40 -10.79 1.09
CA VAL A 480 -16.77 -9.46 0.93
C VAL A 480 -17.19 -8.82 -0.39
N ALA A 481 -17.12 -9.56 -1.50
CA ALA A 481 -17.50 -9.03 -2.81
C ALA A 481 -18.97 -8.57 -2.82
N SER A 482 -19.89 -9.35 -2.25
CA SER A 482 -21.29 -8.99 -2.13
C SER A 482 -21.50 -7.73 -1.27
N ARG A 483 -20.85 -7.64 -0.11
CA ARG A 483 -20.96 -6.48 0.78
C ARG A 483 -20.47 -5.20 0.12
N ASP A 484 -19.34 -5.27 -0.59
CA ASP A 484 -18.70 -4.11 -1.21
C ASP A 484 -19.43 -3.69 -2.50
N ILE A 485 -19.98 -4.63 -3.29
CA ILE A 485 -20.90 -4.35 -4.39
C ILE A 485 -22.23 -3.77 -3.87
N LYS A 486 -22.78 -4.30 -2.77
CA LYS A 486 -24.01 -3.78 -2.16
C LYS A 486 -23.85 -2.32 -1.73
N LYS A 487 -22.75 -1.99 -1.04
CA LYS A 487 -22.37 -0.60 -0.72
C LYS A 487 -22.39 0.34 -1.94
N LEU A 488 -21.82 -0.08 -3.07
CA LEU A 488 -21.78 0.72 -4.30
C LEU A 488 -23.18 1.01 -4.86
N LEU A 489 -24.09 0.03 -4.80
CA LEU A 489 -25.43 0.12 -5.37
C LEU A 489 -26.44 0.81 -4.44
N GLU A 490 -26.11 0.94 -3.15
CA GLU A 490 -26.94 1.56 -2.09
C GLU A 490 -26.31 2.86 -1.52
N ALA A 491 -25.26 3.40 -2.15
CA ALA A 491 -24.58 4.60 -1.68
C ALA A 491 -25.39 5.88 -1.94
N GLU A 492 -25.42 6.78 -0.96
CA GLU A 492 -26.00 8.12 -1.05
C GLU A 492 -24.93 9.19 -0.73
N PRO A 493 -24.66 10.15 -1.62
CA PRO A 493 -25.18 10.27 -2.99
C PRO A 493 -24.69 9.11 -3.89
N PRO A 494 -25.44 8.76 -4.94
CA PRO A 494 -25.09 7.65 -5.82
C PRO A 494 -23.78 7.89 -6.58
N PRO A 495 -22.97 6.83 -6.84
CA PRO A 495 -21.86 6.88 -7.78
C PRO A 495 -22.33 7.25 -9.19
N SER A 496 -21.38 7.54 -10.08
CA SER A 496 -21.67 7.89 -11.46
C SER A 496 -22.39 6.76 -12.24
N PRO A 497 -23.06 7.07 -13.37
CA PRO A 497 -23.60 6.05 -14.27
C PRO A 497 -22.56 5.01 -14.69
N ARG A 498 -21.31 5.41 -14.94
CA ARG A 498 -20.19 4.49 -15.28
C ARG A 498 -19.79 3.59 -14.11
N GLN A 499 -19.71 4.14 -12.90
CA GLN A 499 -19.41 3.39 -11.67
C GLN A 499 -20.54 2.39 -11.34
N LEU A 500 -21.79 2.84 -11.37
CA LEU A 500 -22.98 2.00 -11.17
C LEU A 500 -23.12 0.90 -12.25
N ALA A 501 -22.87 1.22 -13.52
CA ALA A 501 -22.87 0.25 -14.61
C ALA A 501 -21.86 -0.88 -14.34
N THR A 502 -20.65 -0.51 -13.93
CA THR A 502 -19.57 -1.46 -13.67
C THR A 502 -19.82 -2.26 -12.39
N ALA A 503 -20.47 -1.67 -11.37
CA ALA A 503 -20.94 -2.36 -10.17
C ALA A 503 -22.06 -3.38 -10.47
N GLN A 504 -22.99 -3.08 -11.38
CA GLN A 504 -24.01 -4.04 -11.83
C GLN A 504 -23.40 -5.21 -12.61
N LEU A 505 -22.39 -4.97 -13.45
CA LEU A 505 -21.65 -6.06 -14.10
C LEU A 505 -20.81 -6.88 -13.10
N ALA A 506 -20.22 -6.26 -12.08
CA ALA A 506 -19.59 -6.99 -10.98
C ALA A 506 -20.60 -7.84 -10.19
N ARG A 507 -21.84 -7.34 -10.01
CA ARG A 507 -22.95 -8.10 -9.42
C ARG A 507 -23.33 -9.31 -10.28
N SER A 508 -23.38 -9.19 -11.60
CA SER A 508 -23.68 -10.34 -12.48
C SER A 508 -22.58 -11.40 -12.44
N LEU A 509 -21.31 -11.00 -12.35
CA LEU A 509 -20.17 -11.90 -12.12
C LEU A 509 -20.24 -12.62 -10.76
N LEU A 510 -20.58 -11.91 -9.69
CA LEU A 510 -20.81 -12.47 -8.35
C LEU A 510 -21.92 -13.55 -8.39
N ILE A 511 -23.09 -13.22 -8.94
CA ILE A 511 -24.24 -14.13 -9.00
C ILE A 511 -23.85 -15.42 -9.74
N ALA A 512 -23.18 -15.31 -10.90
CA ALA A 512 -22.76 -16.49 -11.67
C ALA A 512 -21.74 -17.36 -10.91
N ARG A 513 -20.66 -16.76 -10.34
CA ARG A 513 -19.65 -17.56 -9.62
C ARG A 513 -20.21 -18.19 -8.33
N VAL A 514 -21.18 -17.56 -7.65
CA VAL A 514 -21.90 -18.17 -6.54
C VAL A 514 -22.82 -19.31 -7.01
N ALA A 515 -23.61 -19.10 -8.07
CA ALA A 515 -24.51 -20.13 -8.60
C ALA A 515 -23.76 -21.38 -9.12
N LEU A 516 -22.54 -21.20 -9.65
CA LEU A 516 -21.64 -22.31 -10.02
C LEU A 516 -21.07 -23.06 -8.80
N ALA A 517 -20.91 -22.38 -7.65
CA ALA A 517 -20.43 -23.00 -6.42
C ALA A 517 -21.53 -23.76 -5.66
N MET A 518 -22.79 -23.29 -5.67
CA MET A 518 -23.89 -23.88 -4.89
C MET A 518 -24.00 -25.43 -5.00
N PRO A 519 -23.93 -26.07 -6.19
CA PRO A 519 -24.09 -27.53 -6.30
C PRO A 519 -22.98 -28.37 -5.65
N THR A 520 -21.83 -27.77 -5.30
CA THR A 520 -20.71 -28.48 -4.65
C THR A 520 -20.78 -28.41 -3.11
N LEU A 521 -21.72 -27.65 -2.56
CA LEU A 521 -21.85 -27.35 -1.14
C LEU A 521 -22.98 -28.16 -0.49
N LYS A 522 -22.85 -28.45 0.81
CA LYS A 522 -23.94 -29.06 1.61
C LYS A 522 -25.10 -28.06 1.79
N PRO A 523 -26.35 -28.51 2.05
CA PRO A 523 -27.51 -27.62 2.21
C PRO A 523 -27.27 -26.44 3.18
N ASP A 524 -26.73 -26.71 4.36
CA ASP A 524 -26.43 -25.67 5.37
C ASP A 524 -25.41 -24.64 4.85
N GLN A 525 -24.46 -25.07 4.02
CA GLN A 525 -23.46 -24.20 3.40
C GLN A 525 -24.05 -23.41 2.22
N GLN A 526 -25.00 -23.98 1.48
CA GLN A 526 -25.78 -23.27 0.45
C GLN A 526 -26.65 -22.18 1.09
N GLN A 527 -27.28 -22.46 2.24
CA GLN A 527 -28.03 -21.46 3.01
C GLN A 527 -27.11 -20.33 3.49
N LEU A 528 -26.00 -20.66 4.17
CA LEU A 528 -25.04 -19.64 4.64
C LEU A 528 -24.47 -18.80 3.49
N LEU A 529 -24.21 -19.39 2.32
CA LEU A 529 -23.75 -18.65 1.14
C LEU A 529 -24.86 -17.78 0.53
N THR A 530 -26.12 -18.24 0.56
CA THR A 530 -27.30 -17.46 0.14
C THR A 530 -27.47 -16.24 1.04
N GLU A 531 -27.42 -16.43 2.36
CA GLU A 531 -27.54 -15.35 3.36
C GLU A 531 -26.38 -14.35 3.26
N ALA A 532 -25.14 -14.82 3.09
CA ALA A 532 -23.96 -13.97 3.01
C ALA A 532 -23.79 -13.20 1.68
N THR A 533 -24.55 -13.55 0.63
CA THR A 533 -24.39 -12.95 -0.72
C THR A 533 -25.68 -12.39 -1.33
N GLY A 534 -26.85 -12.75 -0.80
CA GLY A 534 -28.15 -12.43 -1.43
C GLY A 534 -28.39 -13.13 -2.77
N VAL A 535 -27.54 -14.09 -3.17
CA VAL A 535 -27.69 -14.85 -4.42
C VAL A 535 -28.62 -16.04 -4.18
N PRO A 536 -29.73 -16.19 -4.93
CA PRO A 536 -30.65 -17.31 -4.75
C PRO A 536 -30.02 -18.64 -5.18
N ALA A 537 -30.21 -19.69 -4.37
CA ALA A 537 -29.73 -21.04 -4.68
C ALA A 537 -30.41 -21.68 -5.90
N GLU A 538 -31.61 -21.22 -6.29
CA GLU A 538 -32.30 -21.68 -7.51
C GLU A 538 -31.62 -21.15 -8.79
N PRO A 539 -31.06 -22.01 -9.66
CA PRO A 539 -30.29 -21.56 -10.83
C PRO A 539 -31.09 -20.70 -11.81
N ALA A 540 -32.41 -20.92 -11.93
CA ALA A 540 -33.30 -20.12 -12.76
C ALA A 540 -33.42 -18.66 -12.27
N LYS A 541 -33.59 -18.47 -10.94
CA LYS A 541 -33.66 -17.14 -10.32
C LYS A 541 -32.30 -16.44 -10.36
N ALA A 542 -31.21 -17.18 -10.12
CA ALA A 542 -29.86 -16.64 -10.28
C ALA A 542 -29.61 -16.14 -11.72
N LYS A 543 -29.99 -16.92 -12.73
CA LYS A 543 -29.87 -16.52 -14.14
C LYS A 543 -30.72 -15.28 -14.48
N GLN A 544 -31.92 -15.15 -13.92
CA GLN A 544 -32.74 -13.94 -14.09
C GLN A 544 -32.08 -12.70 -13.49
N GLU A 545 -31.52 -12.80 -12.28
CA GLU A 545 -30.80 -11.69 -11.65
C GLU A 545 -29.47 -11.35 -12.36
N VAL A 546 -28.78 -12.32 -12.98
CA VAL A 546 -27.65 -12.05 -13.91
C VAL A 546 -28.12 -11.20 -15.09
N THR A 547 -29.16 -11.63 -15.82
CA THR A 547 -29.68 -10.91 -16.99
C THR A 547 -30.08 -9.48 -16.62
N LYS A 548 -30.88 -9.31 -15.56
CA LYS A 548 -31.33 -8.00 -15.05
C LYS A 548 -30.17 -7.08 -14.66
N ALA A 549 -29.12 -7.61 -14.04
CA ALA A 549 -27.92 -6.84 -13.70
C ALA A 549 -27.14 -6.42 -14.96
N GLU A 550 -26.97 -7.31 -15.95
CA GLU A 550 -26.36 -6.95 -17.24
C GLU A 550 -27.18 -5.89 -17.98
N GLU A 551 -28.49 -6.07 -18.10
CA GLU A 551 -29.40 -5.12 -18.76
C GLU A 551 -29.34 -3.74 -18.10
N THR A 552 -29.36 -3.68 -16.76
CA THR A 552 -29.23 -2.43 -16.01
C THR A 552 -27.86 -1.77 -16.26
N GLY A 553 -26.78 -2.55 -16.23
CA GLY A 553 -25.43 -2.02 -16.44
C GLY A 553 -25.21 -1.48 -17.86
N PHE A 554 -25.61 -2.24 -18.89
CA PHE A 554 -25.54 -1.77 -20.27
C PHE A 554 -26.56 -0.65 -20.58
N ALA A 555 -27.66 -0.52 -19.84
CA ALA A 555 -28.54 0.64 -19.97
C ALA A 555 -27.89 1.93 -19.47
N LEU A 556 -27.08 1.85 -18.40
CA LEU A 556 -26.37 2.97 -17.78
C LEU A 556 -25.15 3.46 -18.57
N ASP A 557 -24.34 2.55 -19.13
CA ASP A 557 -23.20 2.93 -19.98
C ASP A 557 -22.99 1.94 -21.14
N LYS A 558 -23.64 2.23 -22.28
CA LYS A 558 -23.64 1.37 -23.48
C LYS A 558 -22.28 1.24 -24.17
N GLN A 559 -21.35 2.18 -23.94
CA GLN A 559 -20.10 2.28 -24.71
C GLN A 559 -18.87 1.80 -23.92
N ASN A 560 -18.97 1.64 -22.60
CA ASN A 560 -17.87 1.23 -21.75
C ASN A 560 -17.36 -0.20 -22.08
N PRO A 561 -16.08 -0.37 -22.51
CA PRO A 561 -15.53 -1.67 -22.84
C PRO A 561 -15.34 -2.59 -21.62
N GLU A 562 -15.19 -2.04 -20.41
CA GLU A 562 -15.02 -2.84 -19.18
C GLU A 562 -16.28 -3.66 -18.86
N LEU A 563 -17.48 -3.21 -19.27
CA LEU A 563 -18.72 -3.99 -19.10
C LEU A 563 -18.69 -5.28 -19.96
N ASN A 564 -18.21 -5.14 -21.19
CA ASN A 564 -17.99 -6.26 -22.12
C ASN A 564 -16.91 -7.20 -21.58
N LEU A 565 -15.85 -6.66 -20.95
CA LEU A 565 -14.80 -7.44 -20.30
C LEU A 565 -15.32 -8.26 -19.10
N ILE A 566 -16.09 -7.63 -18.19
CA ILE A 566 -16.63 -8.30 -16.99
C ILE A 566 -17.66 -9.38 -17.38
N LYS A 567 -18.50 -9.11 -18.39
CA LYS A 567 -19.40 -10.11 -18.98
C LYS A 567 -18.61 -11.26 -19.63
N GLY A 568 -17.51 -10.95 -20.31
CA GLY A 568 -16.55 -11.94 -20.80
C GLY A 568 -15.97 -12.81 -19.68
N ARG A 569 -15.58 -12.22 -18.54
CA ARG A 569 -15.12 -12.93 -17.33
C ARG A 569 -16.21 -13.80 -16.70
N ARG A 570 -17.47 -13.37 -16.73
CA ARG A 570 -18.63 -14.17 -16.29
C ARG A 570 -18.82 -15.40 -17.16
N LEU A 571 -18.83 -15.21 -18.48
CA LEU A 571 -18.96 -16.29 -19.46
C LEU A 571 -17.76 -17.26 -19.41
N LEU A 572 -16.55 -16.76 -19.14
CA LEU A 572 -15.37 -17.58 -18.85
C LEU A 572 -15.58 -18.49 -17.63
N ALA A 573 -16.10 -17.96 -16.52
CA ALA A 573 -16.34 -18.75 -15.31
C ALA A 573 -17.39 -19.85 -15.51
N GLU A 574 -18.37 -19.63 -16.39
CA GLU A 574 -19.37 -20.62 -16.80
C GLU A 574 -18.87 -21.65 -17.83
N GLY A 575 -17.63 -21.52 -18.32
CA GLY A 575 -17.11 -22.36 -19.41
C GLY A 575 -17.68 -22.02 -20.80
N ASN A 576 -18.41 -20.92 -20.94
CA ASN A 576 -19.02 -20.44 -22.19
C ASN A 576 -17.98 -19.75 -23.10
N PHE A 577 -16.91 -20.47 -23.45
CA PHE A 577 -15.68 -19.92 -24.04
C PHE A 577 -15.87 -19.14 -25.34
N ASP A 578 -16.71 -19.62 -26.27
CA ASP A 578 -16.99 -18.89 -27.52
C ASP A 578 -17.73 -17.58 -27.27
N ALA A 579 -18.79 -17.60 -26.45
CA ALA A 579 -19.52 -16.38 -26.08
C ALA A 579 -18.63 -15.39 -25.31
N ALA A 580 -17.74 -15.89 -24.45
CA ALA A 580 -16.74 -15.07 -23.76
C ALA A 580 -15.78 -14.40 -24.75
N ALA A 581 -15.27 -15.15 -25.74
CA ALA A 581 -14.38 -14.61 -26.77
C ALA A 581 -15.09 -13.53 -27.61
N GLU A 582 -16.33 -13.76 -28.05
CA GLU A 582 -17.08 -12.73 -28.80
C GLU A 582 -17.33 -11.46 -28.00
N GLU A 583 -17.66 -11.57 -26.70
CA GLU A 583 -17.88 -10.39 -25.84
C GLU A 583 -16.57 -9.63 -25.60
N ILE A 584 -15.47 -10.33 -25.33
CA ILE A 584 -14.16 -9.68 -25.13
C ILE A 584 -13.66 -9.05 -26.45
N ARG A 585 -13.97 -9.64 -27.62
CA ARG A 585 -13.73 -8.98 -28.91
C ARG A 585 -14.56 -7.70 -29.10
N LYS A 586 -15.64 -7.44 -28.36
CA LYS A 586 -16.27 -6.11 -28.33
C LYS A 586 -15.41 -5.11 -27.55
N ALA A 587 -14.89 -5.50 -26.39
CA ALA A 587 -13.95 -4.68 -25.61
C ALA A 587 -12.70 -4.33 -26.42
N VAL A 588 -12.06 -5.31 -27.07
CA VAL A 588 -10.88 -5.11 -27.96
C VAL A 588 -11.19 -4.23 -29.18
N ARG A 589 -12.43 -4.24 -29.69
CA ARG A 589 -12.85 -3.34 -30.79
C ARG A 589 -13.07 -1.90 -30.33
N ALA A 590 -13.46 -1.68 -29.08
CA ALA A 590 -13.68 -0.36 -28.51
C ALA A 590 -12.37 0.29 -27.99
N ASP A 591 -11.47 -0.50 -27.39
CA ASP A 591 -10.10 -0.07 -27.09
C ASP A 591 -9.11 -1.22 -27.36
N GLY A 592 -8.55 -1.22 -28.57
CA GLY A 592 -7.55 -2.20 -28.98
C GLY A 592 -6.16 -1.99 -28.37
N SER A 593 -5.93 -0.89 -27.65
CA SER A 593 -4.64 -0.57 -27.03
C SER A 593 -4.46 -1.22 -25.65
N ARG A 594 -5.57 -1.45 -24.92
CA ARG A 594 -5.57 -2.12 -23.61
C ARG A 594 -5.16 -3.59 -23.73
N ALA A 595 -3.88 -3.84 -23.48
CA ALA A 595 -3.30 -5.18 -23.45
C ALA A 595 -4.05 -6.18 -22.53
N GLN A 596 -4.68 -5.71 -21.44
CA GLN A 596 -5.50 -6.56 -20.57
C GLN A 596 -6.64 -7.26 -21.35
N PHE A 597 -7.26 -6.58 -22.32
CA PHE A 597 -8.37 -7.16 -23.09
C PHE A 597 -7.86 -8.32 -23.99
N HIS A 598 -6.67 -8.17 -24.56
CA HIS A 598 -5.99 -9.25 -25.30
C HIS A 598 -5.61 -10.43 -24.39
N VAL A 599 -5.23 -10.17 -23.13
CA VAL A 599 -4.98 -11.24 -22.13
C VAL A 599 -6.26 -12.00 -21.78
N GLU A 600 -7.38 -11.32 -21.53
CA GLU A 600 -8.67 -12.01 -21.27
C GLU A 600 -9.17 -12.76 -22.50
N LEU A 601 -9.03 -12.18 -23.70
CA LEU A 601 -9.38 -12.82 -24.97
C LEU A 601 -8.58 -14.12 -25.14
N ALA A 602 -7.27 -14.09 -24.88
CA ALA A 602 -6.43 -15.27 -24.93
C ALA A 602 -6.84 -16.35 -23.91
N LYS A 603 -7.34 -16.00 -22.72
CA LYS A 603 -7.91 -17.00 -21.78
C LYS A 603 -9.14 -17.68 -22.38
N ALA A 604 -10.07 -16.91 -22.99
CA ALA A 604 -11.27 -17.47 -23.61
C ALA A 604 -10.94 -18.37 -24.80
N LEU A 605 -10.01 -17.94 -25.65
CA LEU A 605 -9.54 -18.70 -26.79
C LEU A 605 -8.77 -19.97 -26.39
N MET A 606 -8.01 -19.94 -25.28
CA MET A 606 -7.39 -21.14 -24.71
C MET A 606 -8.38 -22.08 -23.99
N GLY A 607 -9.63 -21.65 -23.78
CA GLY A 607 -10.70 -22.52 -23.28
C GLY A 607 -11.25 -23.47 -24.36
N LYS A 608 -11.22 -23.07 -25.63
CA LYS A 608 -11.83 -23.82 -26.74
C LYS A 608 -10.80 -24.51 -27.66
N PRO A 609 -11.15 -25.65 -28.29
CA PRO A 609 -10.33 -26.24 -29.35
C PRO A 609 -10.17 -25.30 -30.55
N GLY A 610 -8.97 -25.22 -31.14
CA GLY A 610 -8.70 -24.39 -32.32
C GLY A 610 -8.46 -22.90 -32.02
N GLY A 611 -8.69 -22.46 -30.78
CA GLY A 611 -8.46 -21.07 -30.36
C GLY A 611 -6.99 -20.74 -30.09
N GLU A 612 -6.12 -21.74 -29.94
CA GLU A 612 -4.72 -21.58 -29.54
C GLU A 612 -3.87 -20.72 -30.49
N LYS A 613 -4.22 -20.62 -31.79
CA LYS A 613 -3.56 -19.70 -32.73
C LYS A 613 -3.88 -18.24 -32.39
N GLU A 614 -5.16 -17.89 -32.41
CA GLU A 614 -5.64 -16.53 -32.11
C GLU A 614 -5.23 -16.10 -30.68
N ALA A 615 -5.22 -17.05 -29.73
CA ALA A 615 -4.72 -16.81 -28.37
C ALA A 615 -3.24 -16.40 -28.36
N SER A 616 -2.39 -17.03 -29.18
CA SER A 616 -0.96 -16.66 -29.27
C SER A 616 -0.76 -15.28 -29.91
N GLU A 617 -1.59 -14.91 -30.87
CA GLU A 617 -1.56 -13.60 -31.54
C GLU A 617 -2.02 -12.47 -30.59
N ALA A 618 -3.05 -12.73 -29.78
CA ALA A 618 -3.47 -11.84 -28.69
C ALA A 618 -2.40 -11.72 -27.59
N LEU A 619 -1.77 -12.81 -27.17
CA LEU A 619 -0.71 -12.79 -26.14
C LEU A 619 0.55 -12.07 -26.62
N VAL A 620 0.98 -12.26 -27.88
CA VAL A 620 2.06 -11.47 -28.49
C VAL A 620 1.69 -9.98 -28.53
N THR A 621 0.42 -9.65 -28.73
CA THR A 621 -0.05 -8.25 -28.70
C THR A 621 -0.04 -7.67 -27.28
N ALA A 622 -0.42 -8.45 -26.26
CA ALA A 622 -0.33 -8.02 -24.86
C ALA A 622 1.11 -7.83 -24.36
N LEU A 623 2.02 -8.76 -24.70
CA LEU A 623 3.43 -8.73 -24.30
C LEU A 623 4.20 -7.54 -24.87
N LYS A 624 3.83 -7.05 -26.07
CA LYS A 624 4.41 -5.81 -26.65
C LYS A 624 4.20 -4.58 -25.76
N THR A 625 3.17 -4.59 -24.92
CA THR A 625 2.73 -3.43 -24.14
C THR A 625 3.05 -3.58 -22.65
N MET A 626 2.84 -4.78 -22.08
CA MET A 626 3.02 -5.03 -20.63
C MET A 626 4.36 -5.70 -20.28
N GLY A 627 5.23 -5.95 -21.27
CA GLY A 627 6.55 -6.55 -21.08
C GLY A 627 6.52 -8.04 -20.71
N ASP A 628 7.70 -8.57 -20.37
CA ASP A 628 7.95 -10.00 -20.08
C ASP A 628 7.43 -10.44 -18.70
N SER A 629 6.11 -10.41 -18.51
CA SER A 629 5.47 -11.03 -17.35
C SER A 629 5.58 -12.57 -17.43
N PRO A 630 6.19 -13.27 -16.45
CA PRO A 630 6.35 -14.72 -16.49
C PRO A 630 5.03 -15.49 -16.67
N LYS A 631 3.92 -14.98 -16.13
CA LYS A 631 2.57 -15.57 -16.26
C LYS A 631 2.08 -15.52 -17.72
N LEU A 632 2.27 -14.40 -18.40
CA LEU A 632 1.86 -14.21 -19.80
C LEU A 632 2.76 -14.97 -20.77
N VAL A 633 4.05 -15.02 -20.50
CA VAL A 633 5.00 -15.80 -21.27
C VAL A 633 4.70 -17.31 -21.14
N VAL A 634 4.33 -17.80 -19.96
CA VAL A 634 3.80 -19.18 -19.79
C VAL A 634 2.51 -19.42 -20.55
N MET A 635 1.56 -18.46 -20.54
CA MET A 635 0.35 -18.57 -21.35
C MET A 635 0.67 -18.67 -22.85
N LEU A 636 1.64 -17.90 -23.34
CA LEU A 636 2.09 -17.97 -24.75
C LEU A 636 2.78 -19.30 -25.06
N GLY A 637 3.63 -19.79 -24.15
CA GLY A 637 4.23 -21.13 -24.26
C GLY A 637 3.16 -22.23 -24.32
N ASN A 638 2.12 -22.14 -23.49
CA ASN A 638 0.98 -23.07 -23.52
C ASN A 638 0.18 -23.00 -24.83
N ALA A 639 0.00 -21.82 -25.41
CA ALA A 639 -0.64 -21.64 -26.70
C ALA A 639 0.19 -22.27 -27.84
N TYR A 640 1.51 -22.05 -27.86
CA TYR A 640 2.41 -22.70 -28.81
C TYR A 640 2.49 -24.21 -28.61
N ARG A 641 2.48 -24.72 -27.37
CA ARG A 641 2.46 -26.15 -27.09
C ARG A 641 1.19 -26.82 -27.65
N ARG A 642 0.02 -26.17 -27.54
CA ARG A 642 -1.22 -26.66 -28.19
C ARG A 642 -1.17 -26.59 -29.72
N GLN A 643 -0.47 -25.61 -30.30
CA GLN A 643 -0.17 -25.58 -31.75
C GLN A 643 0.91 -26.60 -32.19
N ASN A 644 1.36 -27.50 -31.31
CA ASN A 644 2.51 -28.40 -31.51
C ASN A 644 3.84 -27.70 -31.85
N LYS A 645 3.95 -26.40 -31.57
CA LYS A 645 5.17 -25.59 -31.76
C LYS A 645 6.08 -25.71 -30.54
N LEU A 646 6.65 -26.90 -30.39
CA LEU A 646 7.37 -27.26 -29.16
C LEU A 646 8.64 -26.42 -28.90
N GLU A 647 9.36 -25.98 -29.95
CA GLU A 647 10.51 -25.07 -29.76
C GLU A 647 10.08 -23.68 -29.31
N ASP A 648 9.07 -23.08 -29.97
CA ASP A 648 8.53 -21.77 -29.58
C ASP A 648 7.98 -21.80 -28.14
N ALA A 649 7.38 -22.92 -27.75
CA ALA A 649 6.91 -23.17 -26.39
C ALA A 649 8.08 -23.25 -25.39
N LEU A 650 9.11 -24.07 -25.66
CA LEU A 650 10.31 -24.16 -24.82
C LEU A 650 11.00 -22.81 -24.67
N ALA A 651 11.15 -22.03 -25.75
CA ALA A 651 11.73 -20.70 -25.70
C ALA A 651 10.95 -19.74 -24.80
N GLN A 652 9.61 -19.84 -24.78
CA GLN A 652 8.79 -19.05 -23.84
C GLN A 652 8.97 -19.55 -22.40
N TYR A 653 8.85 -20.84 -22.13
CA TYR A 653 9.02 -21.36 -20.77
C TYR A 653 10.41 -21.04 -20.20
N GLN A 654 11.47 -21.10 -21.02
CA GLN A 654 12.82 -20.69 -20.66
C GLN A 654 12.91 -19.19 -20.31
N ARG A 655 12.26 -18.30 -21.08
CA ARG A 655 12.14 -16.87 -20.71
C ARG A 655 11.44 -16.69 -19.37
N ALA A 656 10.38 -17.45 -19.10
CA ALA A 656 9.58 -17.35 -17.89
C ALA A 656 10.28 -17.88 -16.60
N VAL A 657 11.37 -18.65 -16.73
CA VAL A 657 12.22 -19.11 -15.62
C VAL A 657 13.62 -18.45 -15.60
N LYS A 658 13.82 -17.40 -16.40
CA LYS A 658 15.14 -16.76 -16.59
C LYS A 658 15.68 -16.05 -15.33
N ASP A 659 14.80 -15.51 -14.50
CA ASP A 659 15.15 -15.00 -13.17
C ASP A 659 15.05 -16.15 -12.13
N PRO A 660 16.13 -16.57 -11.47
CA PRO A 660 16.09 -17.58 -10.42
C PRO A 660 15.19 -17.24 -9.22
N LYS A 661 14.83 -15.97 -9.02
CA LYS A 661 13.86 -15.54 -7.99
C LYS A 661 12.41 -15.73 -8.44
N ALA A 662 12.14 -15.71 -9.75
CA ALA A 662 10.83 -15.95 -10.33
C ALA A 662 10.53 -17.46 -10.36
N LYS A 663 10.10 -17.98 -9.21
CA LYS A 663 9.55 -19.34 -9.09
C LYS A 663 8.38 -19.50 -10.07
N ASN A 664 8.42 -20.56 -10.87
CA ASN A 664 7.44 -20.81 -11.94
C ASN A 664 7.39 -22.32 -12.22
N PRO A 665 6.84 -23.10 -11.28
CA PRO A 665 6.80 -24.55 -11.39
C PRO A 665 5.95 -25.03 -12.56
N GLU A 666 4.96 -24.26 -13.02
CA GLU A 666 4.14 -24.55 -14.20
C GLU A 666 4.98 -24.53 -15.50
N ALA A 667 5.86 -23.54 -15.67
CA ALA A 667 6.80 -23.50 -16.79
C ALA A 667 7.72 -24.72 -16.78
N ARG A 668 8.27 -25.07 -15.60
CA ARG A 668 9.21 -26.19 -15.45
C ARG A 668 8.54 -27.55 -15.62
N LEU A 669 7.30 -27.72 -15.15
CA LEU A 669 6.47 -28.89 -15.42
C LEU A 669 6.21 -29.04 -16.93
N ALA A 670 5.89 -27.94 -17.63
CA ALA A 670 5.66 -27.95 -19.07
C ALA A 670 6.93 -28.25 -19.89
N MET A 671 8.08 -27.67 -19.51
CA MET A 671 9.39 -28.02 -20.07
C MET A 671 9.76 -29.49 -19.80
N GLY A 672 9.52 -29.96 -18.57
CA GLY A 672 9.73 -31.33 -18.15
C GLY A 672 9.01 -32.34 -19.02
N ALA A 673 7.72 -32.13 -19.27
CA ALA A 673 6.91 -32.96 -20.17
C ALA A 673 7.46 -32.97 -21.62
N ILE A 674 7.78 -31.81 -22.20
CA ILE A 674 8.32 -31.72 -23.56
C ILE A 674 9.67 -32.44 -23.66
N TYR A 675 10.57 -32.25 -22.68
CA TYR A 675 11.85 -32.98 -22.66
C TYR A 675 11.65 -34.49 -22.43
N ARG A 676 10.63 -34.92 -21.67
CA ARG A 676 10.28 -36.34 -21.50
C ARG A 676 9.82 -36.96 -22.82
N GLU A 677 8.97 -36.26 -23.57
CA GLU A 677 8.48 -36.68 -24.90
C GLU A 677 9.61 -36.79 -25.93
N ARG A 678 10.64 -35.94 -25.81
CA ARG A 678 11.85 -35.98 -26.64
C ARG A 678 12.91 -36.99 -26.19
N SER A 679 12.68 -37.72 -25.09
CA SER A 679 13.69 -38.56 -24.42
C SER A 679 14.94 -37.78 -23.94
N GLU A 680 14.84 -36.47 -23.74
CA GLU A 680 15.88 -35.61 -23.17
C GLU A 680 15.89 -35.73 -21.63
N TRP A 681 16.07 -36.96 -21.15
CA TRP A 681 15.74 -37.37 -19.79
C TRP A 681 16.37 -36.53 -18.68
N ASP A 682 17.63 -36.12 -18.83
CA ASP A 682 18.34 -35.35 -17.79
C ASP A 682 17.87 -33.90 -17.70
N LYS A 683 17.50 -33.26 -18.83
CA LYS A 683 16.83 -31.95 -18.80
C LYS A 683 15.43 -32.06 -18.22
N SER A 684 14.70 -33.12 -18.60
CA SER A 684 13.36 -33.40 -18.09
C SER A 684 13.38 -33.57 -16.56
N LYS A 685 14.28 -34.42 -16.06
CA LYS A 685 14.55 -34.65 -14.63
C LYS A 685 14.82 -33.33 -13.90
N GLU A 686 15.76 -32.52 -14.38
CA GLU A 686 16.15 -31.26 -13.75
C GLU A 686 14.96 -30.30 -13.57
N GLN A 687 14.12 -30.15 -14.59
CA GLN A 687 12.96 -29.25 -14.52
C GLN A 687 11.85 -29.81 -13.62
N LEU A 688 11.62 -31.13 -13.63
CA LEU A 688 10.56 -31.76 -12.81
C LEU A 688 10.92 -31.82 -11.32
N GLU A 689 12.18 -32.12 -10.97
CA GLU A 689 12.67 -32.01 -9.60
C GLU A 689 12.49 -30.56 -9.10
N LYS A 690 12.90 -29.56 -9.90
CA LYS A 690 12.71 -28.14 -9.59
C LYS A 690 11.24 -27.73 -9.49
N ALA A 691 10.33 -28.30 -10.28
CA ALA A 691 8.89 -28.02 -10.20
C ALA A 691 8.30 -28.56 -8.88
N SER A 692 8.60 -29.82 -8.52
CA SER A 692 8.14 -30.44 -7.27
C SER A 692 8.59 -29.70 -6.00
N GLN A 693 9.69 -28.95 -6.06
CA GLN A 693 10.23 -28.13 -4.97
C GLN A 693 9.66 -26.71 -4.91
N GLU A 694 8.93 -26.26 -5.95
CA GLU A 694 8.37 -24.90 -6.02
C GLU A 694 6.85 -24.84 -5.87
N PHE A 695 6.12 -25.95 -6.09
CA PHE A 695 4.70 -26.06 -5.76
C PHE A 695 4.46 -26.08 -4.24
N PHE A 696 4.42 -24.90 -3.62
CA PHE A 696 4.07 -24.75 -2.20
C PHE A 696 2.56 -24.79 -2.00
N GLY A 697 2.08 -25.59 -1.04
CA GLY A 697 0.66 -25.69 -0.67
C GLY A 697 -0.26 -26.36 -1.71
N GLN A 698 0.29 -26.95 -2.77
CA GLN A 698 -0.43 -27.55 -3.89
C GLN A 698 -0.06 -29.04 -4.03
N PRO A 699 -0.61 -29.93 -3.18
CA PRO A 699 -0.21 -31.34 -3.12
C PRO A 699 -0.46 -32.08 -4.44
N ASP A 700 -1.56 -31.78 -5.12
CA ASP A 700 -1.90 -32.26 -6.47
C ASP A 700 -0.81 -31.96 -7.51
N ARG A 701 -0.24 -30.74 -7.45
CA ARG A 701 0.80 -30.29 -8.38
C ARG A 701 2.17 -30.89 -8.06
N VAL A 702 2.46 -31.10 -6.78
CA VAL A 702 3.65 -31.86 -6.36
C VAL A 702 3.54 -33.31 -6.83
N ALA A 703 2.39 -33.98 -6.62
CA ALA A 703 2.15 -35.34 -7.07
C ALA A 703 2.21 -35.48 -8.60
N ASN A 704 1.71 -34.50 -9.35
CA ASN A 704 1.85 -34.41 -10.81
C ASN A 704 3.32 -34.32 -11.25
N ALA A 705 4.09 -33.37 -10.70
CA ALA A 705 5.51 -33.21 -11.03
C ALA A 705 6.35 -34.46 -10.67
N LEU A 706 6.05 -35.12 -9.55
CA LEU A 706 6.68 -36.37 -9.15
C LEU A 706 6.24 -37.55 -10.02
N THR A 707 4.98 -37.61 -10.47
CA THR A 707 4.50 -38.64 -11.41
C THR A 707 5.23 -38.55 -12.75
N GLU A 708 5.36 -37.36 -13.32
CA GLU A 708 6.14 -37.16 -14.55
C GLU A 708 7.62 -37.49 -14.34
N LEU A 709 8.20 -37.20 -13.16
CA LEU A 709 9.57 -37.58 -12.80
C LEU A 709 9.75 -39.10 -12.66
N GLY A 710 8.76 -39.80 -12.11
CA GLY A 710 8.70 -41.27 -12.10
C GLY A 710 8.69 -41.85 -13.52
N ARG A 711 7.93 -41.24 -14.44
CA ARG A 711 7.92 -41.60 -15.87
C ARG A 711 9.28 -41.34 -16.54
N VAL A 712 10.01 -40.30 -16.13
CA VAL A 712 11.40 -40.06 -16.58
C VAL A 712 12.35 -41.15 -16.11
N TYR A 713 12.35 -41.50 -14.81
CA TYR A 713 13.20 -42.59 -14.31
C TYR A 713 12.86 -43.94 -14.97
N GLN A 714 11.56 -44.22 -15.17
CA GLN A 714 11.08 -45.38 -15.94
C GLN A 714 11.57 -45.37 -17.40
N GLY A 715 11.63 -44.19 -18.04
CA GLY A 715 12.19 -43.99 -19.39
C GLY A 715 13.70 -44.18 -19.46
N LYS A 716 14.45 -43.80 -18.41
CA LYS A 716 15.89 -44.10 -18.26
C LYS A 716 16.19 -45.57 -17.91
N GLY A 717 15.16 -46.37 -17.60
CA GLY A 717 15.32 -47.74 -17.09
C GLY A 717 15.69 -47.85 -15.60
N ASP A 718 15.72 -46.73 -14.86
CA ASP A 718 16.00 -46.69 -13.43
C ASP A 718 14.74 -47.03 -12.62
N ALA A 719 14.35 -48.31 -12.66
CA ALA A 719 13.12 -48.79 -12.04
C ALA A 719 13.09 -48.59 -10.51
N ALA A 720 14.26 -48.56 -9.85
CA ALA A 720 14.36 -48.31 -8.41
C ALA A 720 14.00 -46.87 -8.05
N LYS A 721 14.55 -45.86 -8.76
CA LYS A 721 14.14 -44.46 -8.55
C LYS A 721 12.74 -44.17 -9.05
N ALA A 722 12.27 -44.88 -10.08
CA ALA A 722 10.88 -44.77 -10.52
C ALA A 722 9.91 -45.23 -9.41
N ASP A 723 10.16 -46.37 -8.77
CA ASP A 723 9.36 -46.86 -7.63
C ASP A 723 9.37 -45.86 -6.45
N GLU A 724 10.55 -45.40 -6.02
CA GLU A 724 10.69 -44.37 -4.97
C GLU A 724 9.92 -43.08 -5.31
N THR A 725 10.02 -42.62 -6.55
CA THR A 725 9.39 -41.36 -6.97
C THR A 725 7.86 -41.49 -7.06
N TYR A 726 7.33 -42.63 -7.52
CA TYR A 726 5.88 -42.87 -7.50
C TYR A 726 5.35 -43.03 -6.07
N GLN A 727 6.10 -43.65 -5.15
CA GLN A 727 5.74 -43.66 -3.73
C GLN A 727 5.68 -42.23 -3.16
N ARG A 728 6.66 -41.39 -3.48
CA ARG A 728 6.69 -39.97 -3.08
C ARG A 728 5.57 -39.14 -3.70
N ALA A 729 5.12 -39.47 -4.92
CA ALA A 729 3.95 -38.84 -5.54
C ALA A 729 2.65 -39.19 -4.77
N LEU A 730 2.46 -40.46 -4.39
CA LEU A 730 1.33 -40.88 -3.55
C LEU A 730 1.38 -40.31 -2.13
N GLN A 731 2.58 -40.06 -1.59
CA GLN A 731 2.76 -39.35 -0.30
C GLN A 731 2.46 -37.85 -0.39
N ALA A 732 2.58 -37.25 -1.59
CA ALA A 732 2.24 -35.85 -1.82
C ALA A 732 0.71 -35.67 -1.98
N ASP A 733 0.04 -36.54 -2.74
CA ASP A 733 -1.42 -36.64 -2.80
C ASP A 733 -1.90 -38.06 -3.15
N GLU A 734 -2.59 -38.71 -2.22
CA GLU A 734 -3.26 -40.01 -2.42
C GLU A 734 -4.52 -39.95 -3.31
N ASN A 735 -4.96 -38.75 -3.65
CA ASN A 735 -6.09 -38.50 -4.55
C ASN A 735 -5.63 -38.25 -6.00
N TYR A 736 -4.33 -38.04 -6.25
CA TYR A 736 -3.82 -37.79 -7.60
C TYR A 736 -3.78 -39.08 -8.44
N SER A 737 -4.93 -39.39 -9.04
CA SER A 737 -5.23 -40.64 -9.77
C SER A 737 -4.12 -41.10 -10.73
N PRO A 738 -3.52 -40.26 -11.61
CA PRO A 738 -2.58 -40.72 -12.63
C PRO A 738 -1.37 -41.49 -12.07
N THR A 739 -0.94 -41.17 -10.85
CA THR A 739 0.12 -41.90 -10.13
C THR A 739 -0.14 -43.40 -10.09
N TYR A 740 -1.38 -43.80 -9.76
CA TYR A 740 -1.78 -45.19 -9.59
C TYR A 740 -1.63 -45.99 -10.89
N TYR A 741 -2.02 -45.40 -12.03
CA TYR A 741 -1.86 -46.05 -13.33
C TYR A 741 -0.39 -46.19 -13.73
N PHE A 742 0.38 -45.10 -13.72
CA PHE A 742 1.79 -45.17 -14.14
C PHE A 742 2.63 -46.05 -13.20
N TYR A 743 2.30 -46.09 -11.91
CA TYR A 743 2.97 -46.97 -10.96
C TYR A 743 2.59 -48.45 -11.18
N ALA A 744 1.32 -48.76 -11.45
CA ALA A 744 0.91 -50.11 -11.87
C ALA A 744 1.60 -50.54 -13.18
N GLN A 745 1.79 -49.62 -14.12
CA GLN A 745 2.49 -49.85 -15.39
C GLN A 745 4.01 -50.08 -15.22
N LEU A 746 4.64 -49.44 -14.23
CA LEU A 746 6.03 -49.76 -13.86
C LEU A 746 6.13 -51.19 -13.31
N LEU A 747 5.28 -51.51 -12.32
CA LEU A 747 5.36 -52.75 -11.57
C LEU A 747 4.89 -53.98 -12.35
N SER A 748 4.07 -53.83 -13.40
CA SER A 748 3.63 -54.95 -14.25
C SER A 748 4.76 -55.65 -15.00
N LYS A 749 5.96 -55.06 -15.03
CA LYS A 749 7.19 -55.67 -15.56
C LYS A 749 7.83 -56.71 -14.61
N ASP A 750 7.49 -56.71 -13.32
CA ASP A 750 7.90 -57.75 -12.37
C ASP A 750 6.70 -58.62 -11.99
N ALA A 751 6.72 -59.88 -12.43
CA ALA A 751 5.67 -60.86 -12.12
C ALA A 751 5.44 -61.05 -10.60
N LYS A 752 6.44 -60.79 -9.75
CA LYS A 752 6.31 -60.85 -8.28
C LYS A 752 5.41 -59.75 -7.71
N GLN A 753 5.25 -58.63 -8.43
CA GLN A 753 4.45 -57.48 -8.00
C GLN A 753 2.98 -57.56 -8.44
N SER A 754 2.57 -58.64 -9.11
CA SER A 754 1.23 -58.82 -9.69
C SER A 754 0.07 -58.45 -8.74
N GLY A 755 0.15 -58.79 -7.45
CA GLY A 755 -0.84 -58.35 -6.45
C GLY A 755 -0.94 -56.83 -6.29
N LYS A 756 0.21 -56.15 -6.13
CA LYS A 756 0.31 -54.69 -5.98
C LYS A 756 -0.10 -53.96 -7.27
N VAL A 757 0.22 -54.52 -8.44
CA VAL A 757 -0.24 -54.03 -9.75
C VAL A 757 -1.77 -53.99 -9.80
N LYS A 758 -2.43 -55.08 -9.42
CA LYS A 758 -3.91 -55.14 -9.41
C LYS A 758 -4.54 -54.14 -8.46
N THR A 759 -3.99 -54.00 -7.24
CA THR A 759 -4.47 -53.01 -6.26
C THR A 759 -4.35 -51.58 -6.80
N LEU A 760 -3.19 -51.19 -7.32
CA LEU A 760 -2.97 -49.85 -7.87
C LEU A 760 -3.87 -49.58 -9.08
N ALA A 761 -3.98 -50.54 -10.00
CA ALA A 761 -4.82 -50.42 -11.18
C ALA A 761 -6.32 -50.29 -10.83
N ALA A 762 -6.82 -51.08 -9.87
CA ALA A 762 -8.19 -50.96 -9.37
C ALA A 762 -8.44 -49.59 -8.68
N GLU A 763 -7.46 -49.09 -7.93
CA GLU A 763 -7.53 -47.76 -7.30
C GLU A 763 -7.56 -46.60 -8.31
N TYR A 764 -6.93 -46.75 -9.49
CA TYR A 764 -7.13 -45.83 -10.63
C TYR A 764 -8.56 -45.95 -11.19
N VAL A 765 -9.01 -47.16 -11.55
CA VAL A 765 -10.35 -47.40 -12.15
C VAL A 765 -11.47 -46.87 -11.25
N ARG A 766 -11.30 -46.97 -9.92
CA ARG A 766 -12.22 -46.45 -8.90
C ARG A 766 -12.27 -44.91 -8.85
N ARG A 767 -11.15 -44.21 -9.06
CA ARG A 767 -11.09 -42.73 -9.06
C ARG A 767 -11.49 -42.13 -10.41
N GLU A 768 -11.08 -42.78 -11.50
CA GLU A 768 -11.20 -42.28 -12.88
C GLU A 768 -12.07 -43.20 -13.77
N PRO A 769 -13.37 -43.39 -13.47
CA PRO A 769 -14.27 -44.26 -14.25
C PRO A 769 -14.57 -43.73 -15.67
N LYS A 770 -13.92 -42.63 -16.09
CA LYS A 770 -13.92 -42.06 -17.44
C LYS A 770 -12.52 -41.55 -17.88
N GLY A 771 -11.46 -41.95 -17.18
CA GLY A 771 -10.10 -41.44 -17.41
C GLY A 771 -9.44 -41.98 -18.69
N GLU A 772 -8.44 -41.25 -19.18
CA GLU A 772 -7.64 -41.58 -20.38
C GLU A 772 -7.10 -43.02 -20.36
N TYR A 773 -6.68 -43.51 -19.19
CA TYR A 773 -6.04 -44.81 -19.03
C TYR A 773 -6.99 -45.92 -18.54
N LEU A 774 -8.31 -45.68 -18.52
CA LEU A 774 -9.31 -46.60 -17.96
C LEU A 774 -9.21 -48.02 -18.54
N ALA A 775 -9.14 -48.16 -19.87
CA ALA A 775 -9.07 -49.45 -20.55
C ALA A 775 -7.75 -50.20 -20.29
N ASP A 776 -6.66 -49.49 -20.03
CA ASP A 776 -5.37 -50.10 -19.68
C ASP A 776 -5.33 -50.50 -18.21
N ALA A 777 -5.88 -49.66 -17.33
CA ALA A 777 -6.00 -49.93 -15.91
C ALA A 777 -6.96 -51.11 -15.62
N GLN A 778 -8.05 -51.26 -16.38
CA GLN A 778 -8.92 -52.45 -16.30
C GLN A 778 -8.15 -53.73 -16.62
N ARG A 779 -7.38 -53.74 -17.72
CA ARG A 779 -6.53 -54.88 -18.09
C ARG A 779 -5.43 -55.17 -17.05
N LEU A 780 -4.85 -54.15 -16.43
CA LEU A 780 -3.87 -54.31 -15.33
C LEU A 780 -4.50 -54.78 -14.00
N ALA A 781 -5.76 -54.44 -13.73
CA ALA A 781 -6.53 -55.00 -12.61
C ALA A 781 -6.89 -56.48 -12.84
N GLY A 782 -6.97 -56.90 -14.10
CA GLY A 782 -7.40 -58.23 -14.52
C GLY A 782 -8.92 -58.36 -14.66
N ASN A 783 -9.57 -57.26 -15.10
CA ASN A 783 -10.99 -57.16 -15.43
C ASN A 783 -11.17 -57.04 -16.95
#